data_AF-A0A4U0RBF9-F1
#
_entry.id   AF-A0A4U0RBF9-F1
#
_cell.length_a   1.000
_cell.length_b   1.000
_cell.length_c   1.000
_cell.angle_alpha   90.00
_cell.angle_beta   90.00
_cell.angle_gamma   90.00
#
_symmetry.space_group_name_H-M   'P 1'
#
loop_
_entity.id
_entity.type
_entity.pdbx_description
1 polymer ?
#
loop_
_entity_poly.entity_id
_entity_poly.type
_entity_poly.pdbx_seq_one_letter_code
_entity_poly.pdbx_strand_id
1 'polypeptide(L)'
;MRLSRIALGRTIRSAREDTRMALRDGTPNNDTLVGTSGADTINGYEGDDSLTGLAGNDLIDGGSGNNVMSGGAGRDTIYGYDGNDTIDGGDGADSIYTGEGNNLVDAGTDASDDTVFGGSGNDTIDAGAGDDQIFAGDGANLVTLGDGDDYASAGSGDDTIDGGNGNDTIEAGDGDNRIYAGTDDGSDSVTTGDGDDLVELGDGDNTASTGGGNDTILAGSGNDTLDAGDGDDLVTAGEGDNNITSTGGNDTITAGSGNDAIFGYDGTLSIDAGDGDNYVYTNSSGSVVILTGSGDDQITAYGDGNDSINSGAGNDQIWLEGGNDTIDAGDGADFVYVYTTGNKLIDAGAGDDQVNASTGNDTIFGGDGADYIDAGDGDNLVDGGTDGANDTVNAGSGNDTITTGAGDDNVFAGDGANLVTLGDGNDNASAGSGDDTIYGGNGSDTIDAGGGDNRIFAGTDGSADSVTTGDGDDLVELGEGDNYASTAGGSDTILAGSGNDTLYAGDGDDLVTAGEGDNYITLDGGNDTVTAGSGDDSISGGSGTNVIDAGDGNNNVTTDGDSSSNILTGSGNDTITAYGNGDDSISSGAGDDRIELYDGNDTVDAGDGADTIYSYGTGDKLIDAGAGDDVVYAYGEGNDTIDGGGGDDYLYGGAGADLFIASDGHDTIDGFTPSEDRINLSAFYNETTLAAHNAANATEYDSPIDWLRADLAVDGILTLGEDQSLQLNGVDPQDLNAGNVLCFSDEVMIATDCGERRCGDLRVGDLVRTKDAGLQPIRWINARHLSAADLQQFPNMHPIRIRQGALGQGLPDRDLVVSPQHRLVVRSRIVTRMFGAGDVLVAAKHLLQMDGIEIAQDLTSVVYVHMLFDSHQIVFANGAEAESLFTGDQALSMMGAESRREVLALFPALDTPEPPLPARPLVGGRQGRTLAARHQRNQVALLAN
;
A
#
# COMPACT_ATOMS: atom_id res chain seq x y z
N MET A 1 60.91 39.90 -100.39
CA MET A 1 61.71 40.83 -101.22
C MET A 1 60.76 41.47 -102.24
N ARG A 2 60.48 42.78 -102.17
CA ARG A 2 59.49 43.56 -102.98
C ARG A 2 58.00 43.16 -102.74
N LEU A 3 57.00 44.06 -102.54
CA LEU A 3 56.56 45.33 -103.18
C LEU A 3 56.03 45.10 -104.61
N SER A 4 54.90 45.65 -105.10
CA SER A 4 53.91 46.66 -104.62
C SER A 4 52.64 46.60 -105.53
N ARG A 5 51.37 46.64 -105.05
CA ARG A 5 50.50 47.79 -104.62
C ARG A 5 49.85 48.65 -105.76
N ILE A 6 48.55 49.00 -105.60
CA ILE A 6 47.79 50.20 -106.09
C ILE A 6 47.31 50.20 -107.57
N ALA A 7 46.11 50.71 -107.98
CA ALA A 7 44.85 51.19 -107.35
C ALA A 7 43.77 51.41 -108.47
N LEU A 8 42.45 51.18 -108.35
CA LEU A 8 41.35 51.74 -107.51
C LEU A 8 40.57 52.92 -108.18
N GLY A 9 39.24 52.78 -108.30
CA GLY A 9 38.25 53.82 -108.68
C GLY A 9 37.64 53.64 -110.08
N ARG A 10 36.36 53.95 -110.37
CA ARG A 10 35.19 54.47 -109.59
C ARG A 10 33.93 54.30 -110.51
N THR A 11 32.65 54.33 -110.13
CA THR A 11 31.91 54.80 -108.93
C THR A 11 30.59 54.03 -108.75
N ILE A 12 30.06 54.01 -107.52
CA ILE A 12 28.74 53.50 -107.09
C ILE A 12 27.55 54.11 -107.87
N ARG A 13 26.50 53.32 -108.12
CA ARG A 13 25.12 53.82 -108.34
C ARG A 13 24.29 53.51 -107.10
N SER A 14 23.50 54.50 -106.68
CA SER A 14 22.52 54.46 -105.58
C SER A 14 21.87 53.08 -105.42
N ALA A 15 22.00 52.50 -104.22
CA ALA A 15 20.96 51.62 -103.72
C ALA A 15 19.63 52.40 -103.70
N ARG A 16 18.55 51.71 -104.02
CA ARG A 16 17.27 51.90 -103.35
C ARG A 16 17.13 50.66 -102.48
N GLU A 17 16.77 50.82 -101.20
CA GLU A 17 16.19 49.68 -100.49
C GLU A 17 14.98 49.20 -101.31
N ASP A 18 14.99 47.93 -101.71
CA ASP A 18 13.87 47.33 -102.44
C ASP A 18 12.97 46.68 -101.40
N THR A 19 12.13 47.51 -100.77
CA THR A 19 11.20 47.12 -99.67
C THR A 19 9.99 46.36 -100.22
N ARG A 20 10.25 45.29 -101.00
CA ARG A 20 9.24 44.51 -101.71
C ARG A 20 9.58 43.03 -101.57
N MET A 21 8.76 42.33 -100.79
CA MET A 21 8.68 40.88 -100.65
C MET A 21 9.27 40.12 -101.83
N ALA A 22 10.38 39.44 -101.56
CA ALA A 22 11.12 38.58 -102.46
C ALA A 22 10.96 37.11 -102.04
N LEU A 23 10.85 36.25 -103.05
CA LEU A 23 10.98 34.80 -102.89
C LEU A 23 12.41 34.40 -103.31
N ARG A 24 13.10 33.63 -102.46
CA ARG A 24 14.46 33.13 -102.66
C ARG A 24 14.45 31.61 -102.55
N ASP A 25 14.62 30.93 -103.68
CA ASP A 25 14.71 29.46 -103.71
C ASP A 25 16.17 29.05 -103.93
N GLY A 26 16.66 28.13 -103.08
CA GLY A 26 17.96 27.48 -103.16
C GLY A 26 17.99 26.27 -104.10
N THR A 27 18.90 25.34 -103.82
CA THR A 27 19.09 24.10 -104.58
C THR A 27 19.39 22.94 -103.64
N PRO A 28 19.36 21.68 -104.12
CA PRO A 28 19.80 20.51 -103.32
C PRO A 28 21.32 20.43 -103.07
N ASN A 29 21.99 21.54 -102.79
CA ASN A 29 23.39 21.62 -102.37
C ASN A 29 23.59 22.91 -101.56
N ASN A 30 24.53 22.87 -100.61
CA ASN A 30 25.00 24.00 -99.80
C ASN A 30 25.01 25.36 -100.56
N ASP A 31 24.01 26.18 -100.28
CA ASP A 31 23.75 27.48 -100.87
C ASP A 31 24.01 28.62 -99.86
N THR A 32 23.91 29.87 -100.32
CA THR A 32 24.01 31.05 -99.46
C THR A 32 23.01 32.11 -99.92
N LEU A 33 21.93 32.27 -99.17
CA LEU A 33 20.78 33.11 -99.53
C LEU A 33 20.66 34.28 -98.55
N VAL A 34 20.43 35.47 -99.09
CA VAL A 34 20.24 36.70 -98.30
C VAL A 34 19.02 37.45 -98.82
N GLY A 35 18.15 37.86 -97.91
CA GLY A 35 16.93 38.62 -98.12
C GLY A 35 17.15 40.08 -98.46
N THR A 36 16.28 40.95 -97.94
CA THR A 36 16.19 42.36 -98.28
C THR A 36 16.00 43.22 -97.02
N SER A 37 15.05 44.13 -96.98
CA SER A 37 14.74 44.92 -95.79
C SER A 37 13.22 45.07 -95.67
N GLY A 38 12.51 43.99 -95.96
CA GLY A 38 11.09 43.86 -95.72
C GLY A 38 10.55 42.51 -96.19
N ALA A 39 10.04 41.71 -95.27
CA ALA A 39 9.15 40.56 -95.42
C ALA A 39 9.39 39.70 -96.68
N ASP A 40 10.34 38.80 -96.60
CA ASP A 40 10.79 37.87 -97.64
C ASP A 40 10.32 36.41 -97.37
N THR A 41 10.60 35.53 -98.32
CA THR A 41 10.45 34.08 -98.17
C THR A 41 11.69 33.40 -98.74
N ILE A 42 12.38 32.59 -97.93
CA ILE A 42 13.67 31.97 -98.25
C ILE A 42 13.53 30.45 -98.04
N ASN A 43 13.83 29.64 -99.06
CA ASN A 43 13.80 28.18 -99.01
C ASN A 43 15.18 27.63 -99.41
N GLY A 44 15.83 26.82 -98.57
CA GLY A 44 17.12 26.16 -98.83
C GLY A 44 16.98 24.88 -99.67
N TYR A 45 16.29 23.89 -99.07
CA TYR A 45 15.89 22.55 -99.57
C TYR A 45 16.71 21.35 -99.05
N GLU A 46 17.87 21.03 -99.63
CA GLU A 46 18.72 19.91 -99.20
C GLU A 46 20.18 20.36 -99.19
N GLY A 47 20.89 20.13 -98.10
CA GLY A 47 22.31 20.48 -97.94
C GLY A 47 22.55 21.46 -96.79
N ASP A 48 23.82 21.66 -96.42
CA ASP A 48 24.16 22.56 -95.30
C ASP A 48 24.15 24.02 -95.83
N ASP A 49 23.01 24.70 -95.70
CA ASP A 49 22.76 26.03 -96.26
C ASP A 49 23.06 27.18 -95.29
N SER A 50 23.24 28.38 -95.83
CA SER A 50 23.39 29.62 -95.04
C SER A 50 22.36 30.65 -95.47
N LEU A 51 21.39 30.94 -94.60
CA LEU A 51 20.20 31.76 -94.87
C LEU A 51 20.19 33.00 -93.97
N THR A 52 19.75 34.15 -94.50
CA THR A 52 19.63 35.40 -93.72
C THR A 52 18.48 36.27 -94.22
N GLY A 53 17.51 36.61 -93.38
CA GLY A 53 16.38 37.50 -93.71
C GLY A 53 16.79 38.97 -93.83
N LEU A 54 17.40 39.47 -92.74
CA LEU A 54 17.90 40.83 -92.42
C LEU A 54 16.92 41.72 -91.65
N ALA A 55 15.77 42.07 -92.23
CA ALA A 55 14.82 42.97 -91.58
C ALA A 55 13.44 42.95 -92.24
N GLY A 56 12.39 43.05 -91.43
CA GLY A 56 11.00 42.79 -91.81
C GLY A 56 10.61 41.34 -91.51
N ASN A 57 9.32 41.04 -91.60
CA ASN A 57 8.74 39.76 -91.18
C ASN A 57 8.99 38.64 -92.20
N ASP A 58 10.09 37.91 -92.03
CA ASP A 58 10.62 36.96 -93.00
C ASP A 58 10.18 35.51 -92.70
N LEU A 59 9.99 34.71 -93.75
CA LEU A 59 9.73 33.27 -93.65
C LEU A 59 10.95 32.50 -94.18
N ILE A 60 11.62 31.75 -93.31
CA ILE A 60 12.84 31.00 -93.62
C ILE A 60 12.56 29.50 -93.46
N ASP A 61 12.90 28.73 -94.49
CA ASP A 61 12.80 27.26 -94.57
C ASP A 61 14.21 26.76 -94.94
N GLY A 62 14.89 26.12 -94.00
CA GLY A 62 16.20 25.47 -94.20
C GLY A 62 16.04 24.24 -95.08
N GLY A 63 15.29 23.26 -94.59
CA GLY A 63 15.19 21.94 -95.21
C GLY A 63 16.34 21.04 -94.75
N SER A 64 16.33 19.78 -95.17
CA SER A 64 17.24 18.76 -94.62
C SER A 64 18.73 19.08 -94.85
N GLY A 65 19.50 19.23 -93.77
CA GLY A 65 20.92 19.59 -93.76
C GLY A 65 21.32 20.23 -92.44
N ASN A 66 22.61 20.53 -92.25
CA ASN A 66 23.07 21.26 -91.05
C ASN A 66 23.15 22.76 -91.37
N ASN A 67 22.03 23.48 -91.28
CA ASN A 67 21.89 24.84 -91.77
C ASN A 67 22.40 25.89 -90.77
N VAL A 68 22.68 27.08 -91.27
CA VAL A 68 22.93 28.29 -90.48
C VAL A 68 21.95 29.37 -90.92
N MET A 69 21.00 29.70 -90.06
CA MET A 69 19.87 30.59 -90.35
C MET A 69 19.90 31.82 -89.44
N SER A 70 19.52 32.99 -89.97
CA SER A 70 19.31 34.21 -89.18
C SER A 70 18.08 34.96 -89.70
N GLY A 71 17.11 35.27 -88.84
CA GLY A 71 15.94 36.10 -89.19
C GLY A 71 16.38 37.54 -89.40
N GLY A 72 16.74 38.20 -88.30
CA GLY A 72 17.15 39.59 -88.23
C GLY A 72 16.09 40.42 -87.50
N ALA A 73 15.87 41.67 -87.92
CA ALA A 73 14.96 42.56 -87.20
C ALA A 73 13.52 42.49 -87.74
N GLY A 74 12.60 41.80 -87.06
CA GLY A 74 11.35 41.39 -87.67
C GLY A 74 10.23 40.96 -86.72
N ARG A 75 9.54 39.92 -87.19
CA ARG A 75 8.77 38.90 -86.45
C ARG A 75 8.64 37.80 -87.47
N ASP A 76 9.59 36.90 -87.41
CA ASP A 76 9.99 36.01 -88.45
C ASP A 76 9.46 34.60 -88.15
N THR A 77 9.61 33.69 -89.10
CA THR A 77 9.22 32.30 -88.90
C THR A 77 10.26 31.42 -89.56
N ILE A 78 10.95 30.62 -88.75
CA ILE A 78 12.12 29.84 -89.17
C ILE A 78 11.82 28.35 -89.00
N TYR A 79 12.05 27.55 -90.04
CA TYR A 79 11.92 26.10 -90.03
C TYR A 79 13.26 25.44 -90.40
N GLY A 80 13.82 24.60 -89.52
CA GLY A 80 15.04 23.81 -89.79
C GLY A 80 14.75 22.52 -90.57
N TYR A 81 13.87 21.69 -90.01
CA TYR A 81 13.56 20.30 -90.40
C TYR A 81 14.57 19.25 -89.93
N ASP A 82 15.32 18.60 -90.83
CA ASP A 82 16.17 17.45 -90.45
C ASP A 82 17.65 17.86 -90.47
N GLY A 83 18.30 17.90 -89.31
CA GLY A 83 19.74 18.13 -89.20
C GLY A 83 20.14 18.82 -87.90
N ASN A 84 21.45 19.08 -87.76
CA ASN A 84 21.95 19.88 -86.64
C ASN A 84 22.06 21.33 -87.09
N ASP A 85 20.99 22.10 -86.89
CA ASP A 85 20.89 23.49 -87.32
C ASP A 85 21.50 24.46 -86.30
N THR A 86 21.83 25.66 -86.79
CA THR A 86 22.17 26.83 -85.96
C THR A 86 21.27 27.98 -86.37
N ILE A 87 20.47 28.49 -85.44
CA ILE A 87 19.44 29.51 -85.68
C ILE A 87 19.68 30.71 -84.77
N ASP A 88 19.59 31.90 -85.37
CA ASP A 88 19.62 33.24 -84.78
C ASP A 88 18.26 33.87 -85.17
N GLY A 89 17.37 34.14 -84.21
CA GLY A 89 16.07 34.77 -84.50
C GLY A 89 16.30 36.22 -84.90
N GLY A 90 16.57 37.08 -83.92
CA GLY A 90 17.24 38.37 -84.13
C GLY A 90 16.76 39.48 -83.19
N ASP A 91 16.10 40.50 -83.76
CA ASP A 91 15.35 41.50 -82.97
C ASP A 91 13.83 41.26 -83.22
N GLY A 92 13.06 40.84 -82.21
CA GLY A 92 11.60 40.95 -82.17
C GLY A 92 10.74 39.70 -82.43
N ALA A 93 10.14 39.13 -81.38
CA ALA A 93 8.95 38.25 -81.32
C ALA A 93 8.72 37.28 -82.52
N ASP A 94 9.66 36.37 -82.70
CA ASP A 94 9.83 35.37 -83.74
C ASP A 94 9.06 34.05 -83.48
N SER A 95 9.21 33.07 -84.38
CA SER A 95 8.66 31.73 -84.23
C SER A 95 9.57 30.69 -84.90
N ILE A 96 10.31 29.94 -84.09
CA ILE A 96 11.38 29.03 -84.51
C ILE A 96 10.93 27.58 -84.36
N TYR A 97 11.17 26.75 -85.37
CA TYR A 97 10.87 25.32 -85.40
C TYR A 97 12.12 24.59 -85.90
N THR A 98 12.95 24.04 -85.02
CA THR A 98 14.20 23.36 -85.39
C THR A 98 13.94 22.01 -86.05
N GLY A 99 13.41 21.01 -85.34
CA GLY A 99 12.98 19.72 -85.92
C GLY A 99 13.74 18.49 -85.39
N GLU A 100 14.22 17.62 -86.29
CA GLU A 100 15.00 16.43 -85.91
C GLU A 100 16.51 16.73 -85.93
N GLY A 101 17.18 16.70 -84.77
CA GLY A 101 18.63 16.80 -84.66
C GLY A 101 19.10 17.43 -83.35
N ASN A 102 20.40 17.72 -83.24
CA ASN A 102 20.92 18.47 -82.10
C ASN A 102 21.20 19.91 -82.55
N ASN A 103 20.29 20.82 -82.23
CA ASN A 103 20.25 22.18 -82.73
C ASN A 103 20.81 23.18 -81.73
N LEU A 104 21.17 24.36 -82.24
CA LEU A 104 21.59 25.51 -81.45
C LEU A 104 20.70 26.71 -81.83
N VAL A 105 19.97 27.26 -80.88
CA VAL A 105 19.06 28.39 -81.05
C VAL A 105 19.46 29.53 -80.12
N ASP A 106 19.52 30.74 -80.69
CA ASP A 106 19.63 32.04 -80.03
C ASP A 106 18.41 32.82 -80.57
N ALA A 107 17.35 32.99 -79.77
CA ALA A 107 16.10 33.56 -80.27
C ALA A 107 16.20 35.08 -80.43
N GLY A 108 16.77 35.78 -79.44
CA GLY A 108 17.08 37.19 -79.55
C GLY A 108 17.85 37.77 -78.38
N THR A 109 18.03 39.09 -78.40
CA THR A 109 18.57 39.84 -77.25
C THR A 109 17.84 41.17 -76.99
N ASP A 110 16.73 41.43 -77.68
CA ASP A 110 15.76 42.44 -77.27
C ASP A 110 14.65 41.80 -76.46
N ALA A 111 13.94 42.60 -75.66
CA ALA A 111 12.92 42.11 -74.73
C ALA A 111 11.60 41.87 -75.49
N SER A 112 11.47 40.74 -76.18
CA SER A 112 10.34 40.44 -77.04
C SER A 112 9.96 38.96 -77.05
N ASP A 113 8.72 38.71 -76.68
CA ASP A 113 8.09 37.39 -76.53
C ASP A 113 8.21 36.50 -77.79
N ASP A 114 9.16 35.57 -77.75
CA ASP A 114 9.54 34.59 -78.77
C ASP A 114 8.85 33.23 -78.56
N THR A 115 8.96 32.34 -79.55
CA THR A 115 8.43 30.97 -79.43
C THR A 115 9.32 29.97 -80.17
N VAL A 116 9.83 28.95 -79.46
CA VAL A 116 10.75 27.95 -80.01
C VAL A 116 10.19 26.54 -79.83
N PHE A 117 10.25 25.74 -80.90
CA PHE A 117 9.96 24.31 -80.89
C PHE A 117 11.23 23.52 -81.29
N GLY A 118 11.89 22.91 -80.30
CA GLY A 118 13.11 22.10 -80.45
C GLY A 118 12.90 20.90 -81.37
N GLY A 119 12.03 19.99 -80.95
CA GLY A 119 11.55 18.85 -81.72
C GLY A 119 12.03 17.52 -81.14
N SER A 120 13.14 16.98 -81.66
CA SER A 120 13.74 15.77 -81.10
C SER A 120 15.26 15.70 -81.34
N GLY A 121 15.99 15.40 -80.28
CA GLY A 121 17.45 15.39 -80.21
C GLY A 121 17.91 16.30 -79.07
N ASN A 122 19.21 16.40 -78.84
CA ASN A 122 19.73 17.20 -77.73
C ASN A 122 19.92 18.65 -78.20
N ASP A 123 18.92 19.49 -77.97
CA ASP A 123 18.95 20.88 -78.39
C ASP A 123 19.62 21.79 -77.34
N THR A 124 20.08 22.95 -77.79
CA THR A 124 20.56 24.05 -76.93
C THR A 124 19.84 25.32 -77.34
N ILE A 125 19.05 25.90 -76.43
CA ILE A 125 18.14 27.01 -76.70
C ILE A 125 18.42 28.13 -75.69
N ASP A 126 18.70 29.32 -76.19
CA ASP A 126 18.82 30.58 -75.45
C ASP A 126 17.68 31.48 -75.96
N ALA A 127 16.69 31.80 -75.12
CA ALA A 127 15.51 32.58 -75.52
C ALA A 127 15.81 34.09 -75.44
N GLY A 128 16.35 34.54 -74.31
CA GLY A 128 17.06 35.81 -74.18
C GLY A 128 16.38 36.77 -73.21
N ALA A 129 15.30 37.41 -73.63
CA ALA A 129 14.51 38.31 -72.80
C ALA A 129 13.14 38.61 -73.45
N GLY A 130 12.10 38.77 -72.64
CA GLY A 130 10.71 38.78 -73.10
C GLY A 130 9.93 37.68 -72.38
N ASP A 131 8.61 37.60 -72.58
CA ASP A 131 7.79 36.55 -71.94
C ASP A 131 7.73 35.33 -72.89
N ASP A 132 8.76 34.49 -72.90
CA ASP A 132 9.09 33.51 -73.94
C ASP A 132 8.38 32.15 -73.79
N GLN A 133 8.25 31.41 -74.90
CA GLN A 133 7.60 30.09 -74.94
C GLN A 133 8.45 29.02 -75.61
N ILE A 134 9.04 28.13 -74.82
CA ILE A 134 9.97 27.09 -75.29
C ILE A 134 9.35 25.69 -75.15
N PHE A 135 9.37 24.92 -76.24
CA PHE A 135 8.98 23.52 -76.29
C PHE A 135 10.16 22.70 -76.82
N ALA A 136 11.06 22.23 -75.95
CA ALA A 136 12.30 21.57 -76.39
C ALA A 136 12.02 20.20 -77.05
N GLY A 137 11.25 19.32 -76.41
CA GLY A 137 10.90 17.99 -76.94
C GLY A 137 11.95 16.91 -76.67
N ASP A 138 11.68 15.69 -77.12
CA ASP A 138 12.42 14.47 -76.77
C ASP A 138 13.95 14.59 -76.95
N GLY A 139 14.70 14.56 -75.85
CA GLY A 139 16.15 14.77 -75.84
C GLY A 139 16.68 15.05 -74.45
N ALA A 140 18.01 15.18 -74.32
CA ALA A 140 18.60 15.81 -73.15
C ALA A 140 19.08 17.20 -73.57
N ASN A 141 18.23 18.19 -73.32
CA ASN A 141 18.30 19.56 -73.80
C ASN A 141 18.98 20.48 -72.79
N LEU A 142 19.45 21.63 -73.29
CA LEU A 142 19.93 22.74 -72.48
C LEU A 142 19.13 23.99 -72.84
N VAL A 143 18.35 24.51 -71.90
CA VAL A 143 17.47 25.67 -72.10
C VAL A 143 17.86 26.79 -71.14
N THR A 144 17.90 28.02 -71.66
CA THR A 144 18.01 29.26 -70.87
C THR A 144 16.90 30.20 -71.34
N LEU A 145 16.06 30.68 -70.42
CA LEU A 145 14.91 31.54 -70.74
C LEU A 145 15.34 33.02 -70.70
N GLY A 146 15.61 33.59 -69.53
CA GLY A 146 16.37 34.84 -69.36
C GLY A 146 15.73 35.87 -68.45
N ASP A 147 15.42 37.06 -68.98
CA ASP A 147 14.69 38.12 -68.27
C ASP A 147 13.22 38.14 -68.78
N GLY A 148 12.26 37.54 -68.07
CA GLY A 148 10.90 37.32 -68.58
C GLY A 148 9.92 36.70 -67.58
N ASP A 149 8.61 36.72 -67.83
CA ASP A 149 7.68 35.76 -67.17
C ASP A 149 7.52 34.55 -68.11
N ASP A 150 8.43 33.56 -68.03
CA ASP A 150 8.65 32.57 -69.11
C ASP A 150 7.87 31.26 -68.98
N TYR A 151 7.73 30.51 -70.09
CA TYR A 151 7.21 29.14 -70.10
C TYR A 151 8.12 28.17 -70.86
N ALA A 152 8.50 27.06 -70.20
CA ALA A 152 9.28 25.99 -70.78
C ALA A 152 8.58 24.63 -70.64
N SER A 153 8.64 23.80 -71.69
CA SER A 153 8.25 22.40 -71.67
C SER A 153 9.32 21.56 -72.37
N ALA A 154 10.01 20.68 -71.64
CA ALA A 154 11.18 19.98 -72.15
C ALA A 154 10.86 18.57 -72.68
N GLY A 155 10.14 17.74 -71.92
CA GLY A 155 9.39 16.59 -72.43
C GLY A 155 9.91 15.23 -71.95
N SER A 156 10.97 14.70 -72.57
CA SER A 156 11.56 13.44 -72.13
C SER A 156 13.06 13.32 -72.38
N GLY A 157 13.80 13.06 -71.32
CA GLY A 157 15.26 12.92 -71.25
C GLY A 157 15.86 13.80 -70.15
N ASP A 158 17.18 13.68 -69.94
CA ASP A 158 17.88 14.35 -68.85
C ASP A 158 18.08 15.85 -69.18
N ASP A 159 17.06 16.69 -68.93
CA ASP A 159 17.04 18.09 -69.33
C ASP A 159 17.73 19.02 -68.31
N THR A 160 18.29 20.14 -68.79
CA THR A 160 18.85 21.21 -67.95
C THR A 160 18.24 22.54 -68.33
N ILE A 161 17.59 23.21 -67.37
CA ILE A 161 16.82 24.45 -67.59
C ILE A 161 17.27 25.52 -66.58
N ASP A 162 17.59 26.70 -67.11
CA ASP A 162 17.87 27.95 -66.38
C ASP A 162 16.72 28.90 -66.72
N GLY A 163 15.86 29.23 -65.76
CA GLY A 163 14.73 30.17 -65.92
C GLY A 163 15.28 31.58 -66.11
N GLY A 164 15.60 32.25 -65.01
CA GLY A 164 16.49 33.41 -65.00
C GLY A 164 16.08 34.44 -63.97
N ASN A 165 15.32 35.46 -64.40
CA ASN A 165 14.67 36.44 -63.53
C ASN A 165 13.22 36.65 -63.96
N GLY A 166 12.26 36.39 -63.07
CA GLY A 166 10.85 36.44 -63.46
C GLY A 166 9.86 35.71 -62.58
N ASN A 167 8.79 35.22 -63.20
CA ASN A 167 7.82 34.29 -62.60
C ASN A 167 7.61 33.16 -63.61
N ASP A 168 8.51 32.19 -63.59
CA ASP A 168 8.65 31.20 -64.65
C ASP A 168 7.77 29.97 -64.42
N THR A 169 7.35 29.33 -65.50
CA THR A 169 6.61 28.07 -65.48
C THR A 169 7.35 27.00 -66.26
N ILE A 170 7.90 26.00 -65.56
CA ILE A 170 8.80 24.99 -66.14
C ILE A 170 8.19 23.60 -65.98
N GLU A 171 7.87 22.95 -67.10
CA GLU A 171 7.40 21.56 -67.20
C GLU A 171 8.52 20.68 -67.78
N ALA A 172 9.40 20.11 -66.94
CA ALA A 172 10.56 19.34 -67.41
C ALA A 172 10.14 17.99 -68.05
N GLY A 173 9.28 17.22 -67.37
CA GLY A 173 8.85 15.90 -67.83
C GLY A 173 9.76 14.75 -67.34
N ASP A 174 9.72 13.61 -68.04
CA ASP A 174 10.37 12.36 -67.60
C ASP A 174 11.89 12.38 -67.87
N GLY A 175 12.73 12.15 -66.86
CA GLY A 175 14.20 12.10 -66.98
C GLY A 175 14.90 12.60 -65.72
N ASP A 176 16.22 12.42 -65.61
CA ASP A 176 16.99 12.96 -64.47
C ASP A 176 17.27 14.46 -64.72
N ASN A 177 16.32 15.35 -64.41
CA ASN A 177 16.39 16.77 -64.77
C ASN A 177 17.19 17.62 -63.78
N ARG A 178 17.73 18.73 -64.27
CA ARG A 178 18.34 19.78 -63.43
C ARG A 178 17.73 21.15 -63.75
N ILE A 179 16.95 21.67 -62.82
CA ILE A 179 16.25 22.94 -62.94
C ILE A 179 16.86 23.97 -61.99
N TYR A 180 17.07 25.18 -62.49
CA TYR A 180 17.40 26.38 -61.73
C TYR A 180 16.41 27.45 -62.17
N ALA A 181 15.45 27.82 -61.32
CA ALA A 181 14.39 28.74 -61.71
C ALA A 181 14.90 30.20 -61.68
N GLY A 182 15.51 30.65 -60.58
CA GLY A 182 16.07 32.00 -60.52
C GLY A 182 16.95 32.29 -59.30
N THR A 183 17.24 33.58 -59.10
CA THR A 183 17.86 34.13 -57.86
C THR A 183 17.33 35.53 -57.51
N ASP A 184 16.27 35.98 -58.17
CA ASP A 184 15.51 37.16 -57.78
C ASP A 184 14.31 36.78 -56.90
N ASP A 185 13.49 37.77 -56.54
CA ASP A 185 12.32 37.60 -55.67
C ASP A 185 11.10 37.06 -56.49
N GLY A 186 11.33 36.04 -57.33
CA GLY A 186 10.38 35.49 -58.30
C GLY A 186 9.22 34.72 -57.67
N SER A 187 8.32 34.16 -58.48
CA SER A 187 7.30 33.22 -57.99
C SER A 187 7.13 32.11 -59.01
N ASP A 188 8.09 31.20 -58.99
CA ASP A 188 8.30 30.19 -60.01
C ASP A 188 7.46 28.94 -59.75
N SER A 189 7.10 28.27 -60.85
CA SER A 189 6.29 27.05 -60.85
C SER A 189 6.99 25.95 -61.64
N VAL A 190 7.62 25.02 -60.92
CA VAL A 190 8.34 23.88 -61.51
C VAL A 190 7.51 22.60 -61.38
N THR A 191 7.49 21.79 -62.43
CA THR A 191 6.95 20.42 -62.40
C THR A 191 7.84 19.49 -63.20
N THR A 192 8.29 18.41 -62.57
CA THR A 192 9.08 17.34 -63.23
C THR A 192 8.27 16.03 -63.26
N GLY A 193 8.89 14.89 -63.58
CA GLY A 193 8.20 13.66 -64.02
C GLY A 193 8.60 12.40 -63.25
N ASP A 194 8.80 11.29 -63.97
CA ASP A 194 9.54 10.14 -63.43
C ASP A 194 11.06 10.39 -63.64
N GLY A 195 11.89 10.43 -62.59
CA GLY A 195 13.35 10.63 -62.70
C GLY A 195 14.03 10.99 -61.36
N ASP A 196 15.36 10.93 -61.24
CA ASP A 196 16.05 11.47 -60.05
C ASP A 196 16.32 12.99 -60.25
N ASP A 197 15.38 13.84 -59.85
CA ASP A 197 15.36 15.27 -60.20
C ASP A 197 16.09 16.20 -59.20
N LEU A 198 16.60 17.33 -59.70
CA LEU A 198 17.14 18.41 -58.87
C LEU A 198 16.56 19.76 -59.27
N VAL A 199 15.83 20.39 -58.34
CA VAL A 199 15.18 21.68 -58.50
C VAL A 199 15.75 22.70 -57.50
N GLU A 200 16.38 23.75 -58.02
CA GLU A 200 16.81 24.95 -57.28
C GLU A 200 15.85 26.09 -57.66
N LEU A 201 15.04 26.61 -56.72
CA LEU A 201 14.01 27.62 -57.02
C LEU A 201 14.58 29.04 -56.97
N GLY A 202 14.85 29.64 -55.80
CA GLY A 202 15.44 30.98 -55.74
C GLY A 202 15.18 31.73 -54.43
N ASP A 203 14.76 32.99 -54.52
CA ASP A 203 14.01 33.66 -53.45
C ASP A 203 12.56 33.86 -53.98
N GLY A 204 11.61 34.23 -53.12
CA GLY A 204 10.20 34.46 -53.46
C GLY A 204 9.25 33.29 -53.21
N ASP A 205 7.94 33.47 -53.45
CA ASP A 205 6.90 32.48 -53.10
C ASP A 205 6.73 31.44 -54.23
N ASN A 206 7.44 30.31 -54.16
CA ASN A 206 7.55 29.35 -55.27
C ASN A 206 6.65 28.11 -55.12
N THR A 207 6.58 27.30 -56.18
CA THR A 207 5.90 26.00 -56.19
C THR A 207 6.68 24.95 -56.97
N ALA A 208 6.91 23.78 -56.37
CA ALA A 208 7.52 22.62 -57.04
C ALA A 208 6.72 21.33 -56.82
N SER A 209 6.68 20.49 -57.85
CA SER A 209 6.18 19.11 -57.77
C SER A 209 7.09 18.19 -58.58
N THR A 210 7.81 17.26 -57.94
CA THR A 210 8.88 16.50 -58.62
C THR A 210 8.51 15.09 -59.08
N GLY A 211 7.39 14.54 -58.61
CA GLY A 211 6.75 13.38 -59.24
C GLY A 211 7.15 12.04 -58.67
N GLY A 212 8.25 11.43 -59.12
CA GLY A 212 8.67 10.12 -58.61
C GLY A 212 10.08 9.70 -59.00
N GLY A 213 10.90 9.45 -57.97
CA GLY A 213 12.35 9.58 -58.11
C GLY A 213 13.07 9.45 -56.79
N ASN A 214 14.25 10.05 -56.69
CA ASN A 214 14.89 10.36 -55.41
C ASN A 214 15.33 11.82 -55.51
N ASP A 215 14.38 12.71 -55.26
CA ASP A 215 14.45 14.08 -55.73
C ASP A 215 15.16 14.99 -54.73
N THR A 216 15.64 16.13 -55.22
CA THR A 216 16.22 17.18 -54.38
C THR A 216 15.59 18.53 -54.70
N ILE A 217 14.90 19.10 -53.73
CA ILE A 217 14.24 20.41 -53.83
C ILE A 217 14.96 21.39 -52.89
N LEU A 218 15.41 22.52 -53.44
CA LEU A 218 16.05 23.62 -52.72
C LEU A 218 15.29 24.91 -53.02
N ALA A 219 14.41 25.34 -52.11
CA ALA A 219 13.46 26.42 -52.40
C ALA A 219 14.05 27.83 -52.20
N GLY A 220 14.45 28.17 -50.97
CA GLY A 220 15.26 29.34 -50.63
C GLY A 220 14.63 30.26 -49.58
N SER A 221 14.14 31.45 -49.98
CA SER A 221 13.48 32.37 -49.05
C SER A 221 12.11 32.81 -49.58
N GLY A 222 11.03 32.31 -49.00
CA GLY A 222 9.65 32.61 -49.39
C GLY A 222 8.65 31.68 -48.74
N ASN A 223 7.37 31.82 -49.08
CA ASN A 223 6.31 30.92 -48.58
C ASN A 223 6.07 29.82 -49.62
N ASP A 224 6.97 28.84 -49.67
CA ASP A 224 7.02 27.87 -50.76
C ASP A 224 6.00 26.73 -50.62
N THR A 225 5.52 26.19 -51.74
CA THR A 225 4.66 24.99 -51.78
C THR A 225 5.37 23.86 -52.52
N LEU A 226 5.81 22.85 -51.78
CA LEU A 226 6.72 21.81 -52.28
C LEU A 226 6.06 20.42 -52.16
N ASP A 227 6.04 19.65 -53.24
CA ASP A 227 5.53 18.28 -53.30
C ASP A 227 6.61 17.36 -53.89
N ALA A 228 7.32 16.61 -53.05
CA ALA A 228 8.43 15.77 -53.48
C ALA A 228 7.99 14.51 -54.27
N GLY A 229 6.72 14.11 -54.16
CA GLY A 229 6.21 12.94 -54.88
C GLY A 229 6.57 11.60 -54.23
N ASP A 230 6.78 10.55 -55.04
CA ASP A 230 7.09 9.16 -54.65
C ASP A 230 8.63 8.89 -54.66
N GLY A 231 9.35 8.98 -53.52
CA GLY A 231 10.81 8.82 -53.54
C GLY A 231 11.55 8.66 -52.20
N ASP A 232 12.88 8.47 -52.23
CA ASP A 232 13.75 8.72 -51.05
C ASP A 232 14.26 10.18 -51.15
N ASP A 233 13.42 11.15 -50.78
CA ASP A 233 13.60 12.55 -51.21
C ASP A 233 14.36 13.44 -50.22
N LEU A 234 14.92 14.55 -50.73
CA LEU A 234 15.62 15.58 -49.96
C LEU A 234 15.02 16.97 -50.22
N VAL A 235 14.28 17.51 -49.25
CA VAL A 235 13.69 18.85 -49.33
C VAL A 235 14.40 19.81 -48.38
N THR A 236 14.77 20.99 -48.87
CA THR A 236 15.15 22.15 -48.05
C THR A 236 14.33 23.35 -48.50
N ALA A 237 13.39 23.82 -47.67
CA ALA A 237 12.57 24.98 -48.01
C ALA A 237 13.34 26.28 -47.73
N GLY A 238 13.46 26.72 -46.48
CA GLY A 238 14.39 27.76 -46.03
C GLY A 238 13.73 28.80 -45.11
N GLU A 239 13.75 30.09 -45.45
CA GLU A 239 13.09 31.13 -44.65
C GLU A 239 11.68 31.42 -45.18
N GLY A 240 10.63 31.23 -44.37
CA GLY A 240 9.23 31.61 -44.67
C GLY A 240 8.19 30.60 -44.17
N ASP A 241 6.90 30.85 -44.39
CA ASP A 241 5.82 29.94 -43.97
C ASP A 241 5.55 28.90 -45.08
N ASN A 242 6.28 27.78 -45.07
CA ASN A 242 6.27 26.79 -46.16
C ASN A 242 5.18 25.73 -46.00
N ASN A 243 4.82 25.08 -47.12
CA ASN A 243 3.89 23.96 -47.15
C ASN A 243 4.50 22.79 -47.94
N ILE A 244 4.97 21.77 -47.22
CA ILE A 244 5.79 20.68 -47.73
C ILE A 244 5.00 19.37 -47.67
N THR A 245 4.99 18.60 -48.76
CA THR A 245 4.46 17.24 -48.84
C THR A 245 5.51 16.29 -49.39
N SER A 246 5.63 15.10 -48.80
CA SER A 246 6.41 13.98 -49.34
C SER A 246 5.63 12.67 -49.19
N THR A 247 5.81 11.73 -50.12
CA THR A 247 5.06 10.46 -50.10
C THR A 247 5.95 9.26 -50.44
N GLY A 248 5.81 8.16 -49.71
CA GLY A 248 6.60 6.97 -50.01
C GLY A 248 8.05 7.06 -49.51
N GLY A 249 8.93 6.25 -50.13
CA GLY A 249 10.35 6.03 -49.78
C GLY A 249 10.83 6.39 -48.37
N ASN A 250 11.82 7.28 -48.22
CA ASN A 250 12.50 7.57 -46.95
C ASN A 250 13.04 9.00 -46.94
N ASP A 251 12.18 9.96 -46.62
CA ASP A 251 12.44 11.38 -46.88
C ASP A 251 13.25 12.08 -45.79
N THR A 252 14.01 13.08 -46.22
CA THR A 252 14.66 14.07 -45.35
C THR A 252 14.16 15.46 -45.68
N ILE A 253 13.51 16.11 -44.72
CA ILE A 253 12.91 17.45 -44.87
C ILE A 253 13.61 18.40 -43.90
N THR A 254 14.04 19.56 -44.39
CA THR A 254 14.43 20.71 -43.59
C THR A 254 13.56 21.90 -43.99
N ALA A 255 12.61 22.30 -43.15
CA ALA A 255 11.69 23.38 -43.48
C ALA A 255 12.37 24.74 -43.27
N GLY A 256 12.82 25.08 -42.05
CA GLY A 256 13.89 26.05 -41.82
C GLY A 256 13.57 27.07 -40.73
N SER A 257 12.91 28.17 -41.09
CA SER A 257 12.37 29.11 -40.10
C SER A 257 11.17 29.87 -40.63
N GLY A 258 10.08 29.84 -39.86
CA GLY A 258 8.75 30.31 -40.23
C GLY A 258 7.71 29.30 -39.76
N ASN A 259 6.43 29.60 -39.96
CA ASN A 259 5.37 28.72 -39.46
C ASN A 259 5.06 27.63 -40.50
N ASP A 260 5.90 26.60 -40.55
CA ASP A 260 5.90 25.58 -41.60
C ASP A 260 4.81 24.51 -41.40
N ALA A 261 4.22 24.05 -42.51
CA ALA A 261 3.25 22.96 -42.56
C ALA A 261 3.84 21.77 -43.33
N ILE A 262 4.05 20.63 -42.66
CA ILE A 262 4.78 19.47 -43.20
C ILE A 262 3.88 18.24 -43.16
N PHE A 263 3.74 17.56 -44.31
CA PHE A 263 2.93 16.36 -44.48
C PHE A 263 3.77 15.21 -45.05
N GLY A 264 4.20 14.26 -44.21
CA GLY A 264 4.97 13.09 -44.61
C GLY A 264 4.16 11.80 -44.56
N TYR A 265 4.28 10.95 -45.58
CA TYR A 265 3.49 9.70 -45.70
C TYR A 265 4.34 8.48 -46.04
N ASP A 266 4.09 7.36 -45.36
CA ASP A 266 4.85 6.10 -45.49
C ASP A 266 6.36 6.25 -45.16
N GLY A 267 7.15 5.18 -45.33
CA GLY A 267 8.61 5.27 -45.25
C GLY A 267 9.26 5.43 -43.87
N THR A 268 10.54 5.79 -43.81
CA THR A 268 11.15 6.37 -42.60
C THR A 268 11.47 7.83 -42.83
N LEU A 269 10.96 8.71 -41.99
CA LEU A 269 10.99 10.17 -42.21
C LEU A 269 11.97 10.84 -41.25
N SER A 270 12.72 11.83 -41.74
CA SER A 270 13.60 12.69 -40.95
C SER A 270 13.27 14.16 -41.19
N ILE A 271 12.56 14.77 -40.25
CA ILE A 271 12.00 16.12 -40.36
C ILE A 271 12.70 17.05 -39.37
N ASP A 272 13.24 18.16 -39.89
CA ASP A 272 13.74 19.31 -39.12
C ASP A 272 12.90 20.51 -39.55
N ALA A 273 11.87 20.87 -38.77
CA ALA A 273 11.02 22.01 -39.09
C ALA A 273 11.74 23.34 -38.78
N GLY A 274 12.49 23.40 -37.68
CA GLY A 274 13.20 24.60 -37.24
C GLY A 274 12.27 25.71 -36.70
N ASP A 275 12.86 26.86 -36.32
CA ASP A 275 12.20 27.90 -35.51
C ASP A 275 10.89 28.44 -36.14
N GLY A 276 9.74 28.23 -35.47
CA GLY A 276 8.43 28.79 -35.81
C GLY A 276 7.27 28.06 -35.10
N ASP A 277 6.03 28.51 -35.25
CA ASP A 277 4.87 27.71 -34.77
C ASP A 277 4.49 26.68 -35.87
N ASN A 278 5.12 25.50 -35.85
CA ASN A 278 5.04 24.52 -36.94
C ASN A 278 3.83 23.59 -36.80
N TYR A 279 3.42 23.02 -37.94
CA TYR A 279 2.44 21.95 -38.03
C TYR A 279 3.02 20.74 -38.76
N VAL A 280 3.41 19.71 -38.01
CA VAL A 280 3.97 18.47 -38.54
C VAL A 280 2.93 17.35 -38.46
N TYR A 281 2.52 16.82 -39.61
CA TYR A 281 1.66 15.64 -39.70
C TYR A 281 2.39 14.51 -40.43
N THR A 282 2.58 13.38 -39.76
CA THR A 282 3.08 12.16 -40.40
C THR A 282 2.08 11.01 -40.27
N ASN A 283 2.03 10.18 -41.31
CA ASN A 283 1.28 8.93 -41.31
C ASN A 283 2.14 7.85 -41.95
N SER A 284 2.92 7.15 -41.13
CA SER A 284 3.91 6.19 -41.59
C SER A 284 3.93 4.91 -40.75
N SER A 285 4.34 3.81 -41.37
CA SER A 285 4.61 2.54 -40.69
C SER A 285 6.10 2.29 -40.39
N GLY A 286 6.98 3.22 -40.77
CA GLY A 286 8.38 3.24 -40.33
C GLY A 286 8.61 4.23 -39.20
N SER A 287 9.82 4.23 -38.64
CA SER A 287 10.25 5.20 -37.63
C SER A 287 10.32 6.61 -38.22
N VAL A 288 9.84 7.58 -37.45
CA VAL A 288 9.87 9.01 -37.74
C VAL A 288 10.80 9.73 -36.76
N VAL A 289 11.60 10.67 -37.25
CA VAL A 289 12.38 11.61 -36.43
C VAL A 289 11.88 13.02 -36.72
N ILE A 290 11.52 13.79 -35.68
CA ILE A 290 11.01 15.17 -35.78
C ILE A 290 11.79 16.08 -34.82
N LEU A 291 12.24 17.21 -35.34
CA LEU A 291 12.80 18.34 -34.60
C LEU A 291 12.00 19.60 -34.97
N THR A 292 11.52 20.41 -34.02
CA THR A 292 10.77 21.66 -34.33
C THR A 292 11.34 22.93 -33.69
N GLY A 293 12.26 22.83 -32.73
CA GLY A 293 13.18 23.91 -32.37
C GLY A 293 12.63 24.96 -31.41
N SER A 294 11.79 25.88 -31.87
CA SER A 294 11.29 27.00 -31.05
C SER A 294 10.03 27.68 -31.62
N GLY A 295 8.91 27.55 -30.93
CA GLY A 295 7.59 28.12 -31.24
C GLY A 295 6.50 27.23 -30.64
N ASP A 296 5.21 27.63 -30.68
CA ASP A 296 4.14 26.79 -30.12
C ASP A 296 3.75 25.68 -31.14
N ASP A 297 4.45 24.54 -31.14
CA ASP A 297 4.38 23.52 -32.19
C ASP A 297 3.20 22.55 -32.08
N GLN A 298 2.79 21.99 -33.23
CA GLN A 298 1.78 20.93 -33.31
C GLN A 298 2.30 19.74 -34.11
N ILE A 299 2.54 18.63 -33.43
CA ILE A 299 3.14 17.41 -33.97
C ILE A 299 2.14 16.26 -33.87
N THR A 300 1.84 15.60 -34.98
CA THR A 300 1.02 14.39 -35.04
C THR A 300 1.78 13.30 -35.78
N ALA A 301 2.21 12.27 -35.05
CA ALA A 301 2.88 11.09 -35.59
C ALA A 301 1.97 9.87 -35.50
N TYR A 302 1.36 9.49 -36.62
CA TYR A 302 0.54 8.28 -36.71
C TYR A 302 1.31 7.13 -37.35
N GLY A 303 1.27 5.98 -36.69
CA GLY A 303 2.07 4.81 -37.07
C GLY A 303 2.11 3.71 -36.02
N ASP A 304 2.84 2.65 -36.37
CA ASP A 304 3.37 1.61 -35.46
C ASP A 304 4.92 1.73 -35.40
N GLY A 305 5.45 2.95 -35.58
CA GLY A 305 6.88 3.25 -35.68
C GLY A 305 7.64 3.02 -34.36
N ASN A 306 8.90 3.42 -34.31
CA ASN A 306 9.53 3.77 -33.03
C ASN A 306 10.07 5.16 -33.25
N ASP A 307 9.36 6.15 -32.75
CA ASP A 307 9.53 7.53 -33.19
C ASP A 307 10.39 8.32 -32.19
N SER A 308 11.03 9.37 -32.69
CA SER A 308 11.92 10.23 -31.89
C SER A 308 11.55 11.68 -32.14
N ILE A 309 11.00 12.35 -31.13
CA ILE A 309 10.52 13.73 -31.22
C ILE A 309 11.28 14.58 -30.21
N ASN A 310 11.82 15.71 -30.66
CA ASN A 310 12.26 16.81 -29.82
C ASN A 310 11.54 18.08 -30.31
N SER A 311 10.62 18.65 -29.53
CA SER A 311 9.85 19.82 -29.98
C SER A 311 10.56 21.14 -29.63
N GLY A 312 11.11 21.25 -28.41
CA GLY A 312 12.24 22.12 -28.11
C GLY A 312 11.93 23.24 -27.12
N ALA A 313 11.23 24.30 -27.56
CA ALA A 313 10.91 25.44 -26.70
C ALA A 313 9.67 26.21 -27.17
N GLY A 314 8.56 26.04 -26.45
CA GLY A 314 7.23 26.49 -26.83
C GLY A 314 6.19 25.80 -25.96
N ASN A 315 4.90 26.02 -26.21
CA ASN A 315 3.84 25.24 -25.55
C ASN A 315 3.32 24.21 -26.56
N ASP A 316 4.04 23.10 -26.65
CA ASP A 316 3.97 22.16 -27.75
C ASP A 316 2.86 21.13 -27.55
N GLN A 317 2.29 20.66 -28.66
CA GLN A 317 1.24 19.64 -28.65
C GLN A 317 1.66 18.44 -29.50
N ILE A 318 1.91 17.32 -28.84
CA ILE A 318 2.48 16.11 -29.45
C ILE A 318 1.48 14.96 -29.32
N TRP A 319 1.01 14.44 -30.47
CA TRP A 319 0.13 13.27 -30.55
C TRP A 319 0.83 12.11 -31.23
N LEU A 320 0.86 10.94 -30.58
CA LEU A 320 1.46 9.72 -31.12
C LEU A 320 0.48 8.53 -31.13
N GLU A 321 0.67 7.58 -32.04
CA GLU A 321 -0.02 6.27 -32.01
C GLU A 321 0.83 5.15 -31.38
N GLY A 322 1.21 4.10 -32.11
CA GLY A 322 1.88 2.92 -31.58
C GLY A 322 3.38 2.96 -31.79
N GLY A 323 4.13 2.35 -30.88
CA GLY A 323 5.58 2.32 -30.97
C GLY A 323 6.28 2.21 -29.62
N ASN A 324 7.61 2.19 -29.65
CA ASN A 324 8.43 2.43 -28.47
C ASN A 324 9.19 3.73 -28.69
N ASP A 325 8.58 4.82 -28.24
CA ASP A 325 8.86 6.17 -28.75
C ASP A 325 9.63 6.98 -27.71
N THR A 326 10.47 7.90 -28.19
CA THR A 326 11.26 8.81 -27.37
C THR A 326 10.81 10.24 -27.62
N ILE A 327 10.34 10.91 -26.58
CA ILE A 327 9.83 12.28 -26.62
C ILE A 327 10.65 13.13 -25.63
N ASP A 328 11.04 14.31 -26.09
CA ASP A 328 11.78 15.35 -25.36
C ASP A 328 11.05 16.67 -25.69
N ALA A 329 10.10 17.09 -24.85
CA ALA A 329 9.20 18.20 -25.20
C ALA A 329 9.92 19.55 -25.02
N GLY A 330 10.50 19.80 -23.84
CA GLY A 330 11.57 20.78 -23.65
C GLY A 330 11.19 21.96 -22.75
N ASP A 331 11.41 23.20 -23.23
CA ASP A 331 11.16 24.43 -22.45
C ASP A 331 9.75 24.99 -22.75
N GLY A 332 8.73 24.56 -22.00
CA GLY A 332 7.42 25.23 -21.94
C GLY A 332 6.33 24.38 -21.29
N ALA A 333 5.04 24.73 -21.47
CA ALA A 333 3.92 24.00 -20.87
C ALA A 333 3.28 23.09 -21.90
N ASP A 334 3.79 21.86 -21.98
CA ASP A 334 3.63 20.96 -23.10
C ASP A 334 2.51 19.94 -22.90
N PHE A 335 2.00 19.42 -24.01
CA PHE A 335 0.92 18.43 -24.04
C PHE A 335 1.33 17.22 -24.87
N VAL A 336 1.67 16.12 -24.20
CA VAL A 336 2.05 14.84 -24.83
C VAL A 336 0.92 13.83 -24.67
N TYR A 337 0.39 13.31 -25.78
CA TYR A 337 -0.74 12.37 -25.76
C TYR A 337 -0.55 11.17 -26.69
N VAL A 338 -0.43 9.99 -26.09
CA VAL A 338 -0.30 8.70 -26.78
C VAL A 338 -1.67 8.03 -26.90
N TYR A 339 -2.01 7.55 -28.10
CA TYR A 339 -3.30 6.88 -28.35
C TYR A 339 -3.28 5.35 -28.16
N THR A 340 -2.11 4.69 -28.20
CA THR A 340 -2.05 3.21 -28.26
C THR A 340 -0.86 2.61 -27.49
N THR A 341 -0.70 1.28 -27.59
CA THR A 341 0.25 0.48 -26.80
C THR A 341 1.72 0.67 -27.20
N GLY A 342 2.61 0.62 -26.21
CA GLY A 342 4.04 0.37 -26.39
C GLY A 342 4.92 1.34 -25.59
N ASN A 343 6.11 0.90 -25.19
CA ASN A 343 6.88 1.53 -24.12
C ASN A 343 7.43 2.91 -24.51
N LYS A 344 7.07 3.96 -23.77
CA LYS A 344 7.49 5.34 -23.98
C LYS A 344 8.67 5.72 -23.10
N LEU A 345 9.53 6.58 -23.63
CA LEU A 345 10.48 7.39 -22.87
C LEU A 345 10.11 8.84 -23.11
N ILE A 346 9.62 9.52 -22.08
CA ILE A 346 9.15 10.90 -22.14
C ILE A 346 9.97 11.73 -21.16
N ASP A 347 10.60 12.78 -21.65
CA ASP A 347 11.17 13.90 -20.89
C ASP A 347 10.27 15.09 -21.23
N ALA A 348 9.45 15.55 -20.28
CA ALA A 348 8.52 16.66 -20.53
C ALA A 348 9.29 17.98 -20.50
N GLY A 349 10.01 18.26 -19.40
CA GLY A 349 11.10 19.23 -19.37
C GLY A 349 10.90 20.34 -18.35
N ALA A 350 10.42 21.50 -18.80
CA ALA A 350 10.37 22.71 -17.98
C ALA A 350 9.13 23.59 -18.24
N GLY A 351 8.00 23.19 -17.66
CA GLY A 351 6.80 24.00 -17.47
C GLY A 351 5.72 23.23 -16.72
N ASP A 352 4.47 23.71 -16.79
CA ASP A 352 3.34 23.00 -16.15
C ASP A 352 2.79 21.97 -17.17
N ASP A 353 3.40 20.77 -17.24
CA ASP A 353 3.22 19.84 -18.36
C ASP A 353 2.03 18.88 -18.19
N GLN A 354 1.55 18.34 -19.31
CA GLN A 354 0.50 17.33 -19.35
C GLN A 354 0.89 16.13 -20.23
N VAL A 355 1.13 14.98 -19.59
CA VAL A 355 1.53 13.73 -20.24
C VAL A 355 0.43 12.67 -20.13
N ASN A 356 0.15 11.97 -21.23
CA ASN A 356 -0.63 10.72 -21.26
C ASN A 356 0.13 9.66 -22.07
N ALA A 357 0.67 8.63 -21.41
CA ALA A 357 1.51 7.60 -22.05
C ALA A 357 0.74 6.35 -22.52
N SER A 358 -0.53 6.23 -22.12
CA SER A 358 -1.50 5.21 -22.55
C SER A 358 -1.34 3.82 -21.90
N THR A 359 -0.57 2.91 -22.51
CA THR A 359 -0.35 1.55 -21.97
C THR A 359 1.00 1.02 -22.45
N GLY A 360 1.87 0.68 -21.52
CA GLY A 360 3.27 0.36 -21.76
C GLY A 360 4.00 0.24 -20.44
N ASN A 361 5.23 -0.26 -20.46
CA ASN A 361 6.12 -0.07 -19.31
C ASN A 361 6.89 1.22 -19.59
N ASP A 362 6.31 2.34 -19.20
CA ASP A 362 6.72 3.67 -19.64
C ASP A 362 7.70 4.30 -18.64
N THR A 363 8.53 5.21 -19.13
CA THR A 363 9.47 6.00 -18.31
C THR A 363 9.22 7.47 -18.59
N ILE A 364 8.78 8.19 -17.57
CA ILE A 364 8.32 9.59 -17.68
C ILE A 364 9.10 10.42 -16.67
N PHE A 365 9.72 11.48 -17.15
CA PHE A 365 10.24 12.59 -16.36
C PHE A 365 9.31 13.79 -16.61
N GLY A 366 8.77 14.39 -15.54
CA GLY A 366 8.10 15.68 -15.58
C GLY A 366 9.14 16.77 -15.78
N GLY A 367 9.64 17.34 -14.68
CA GLY A 367 10.91 18.07 -14.65
C GLY A 367 10.93 19.26 -13.70
N ASP A 368 10.90 20.46 -14.27
CA ASP A 368 10.80 21.75 -13.55
C ASP A 368 9.42 22.39 -13.80
N GLY A 369 8.40 22.07 -12.99
CA GLY A 369 7.09 22.71 -13.01
C GLY A 369 5.98 21.83 -12.42
N ALA A 370 4.72 22.29 -12.46
CA ALA A 370 3.61 21.60 -11.76
C ALA A 370 2.88 20.61 -12.69
N ASP A 371 3.34 19.37 -12.71
CA ASP A 371 3.04 18.44 -13.80
C ASP A 371 1.81 17.56 -13.59
N TYR A 372 1.15 17.21 -14.69
CA TYR A 372 0.07 16.23 -14.74
C TYR A 372 0.48 15.02 -15.58
N ILE A 373 0.83 13.92 -14.92
CA ILE A 373 1.32 12.69 -15.55
C ILE A 373 0.26 11.58 -15.41
N ASP A 374 -0.25 11.11 -16.54
CA ASP A 374 -1.10 9.91 -16.65
C ASP A 374 -0.35 8.81 -17.41
N ALA A 375 0.40 7.97 -16.68
CA ALA A 375 1.22 6.91 -17.28
C ALA A 375 0.34 5.79 -17.88
N GLY A 376 -0.76 5.44 -17.22
CA GLY A 376 -1.66 4.37 -17.65
C GLY A 376 -1.11 2.96 -17.43
N ASP A 377 -1.77 1.92 -17.98
CA ASP A 377 -1.52 0.53 -17.55
C ASP A 377 -0.15 -0.04 -18.01
N GLY A 378 0.67 -0.47 -17.05
CA GLY A 378 1.89 -1.28 -17.20
C GLY A 378 2.87 -1.04 -16.04
N ASP A 379 4.06 -1.66 -16.00
CA ASP A 379 5.02 -1.37 -14.91
C ASP A 379 5.82 -0.10 -15.27
N ASN A 380 5.39 1.07 -14.77
CA ASN A 380 5.96 2.38 -15.13
C ASN A 380 7.04 2.86 -14.15
N LEU A 381 7.85 3.80 -14.63
CA LEU A 381 8.77 4.60 -13.85
C LEU A 381 8.44 6.08 -14.06
N VAL A 382 8.02 6.77 -13.00
CA VAL A 382 7.66 8.20 -13.02
C VAL A 382 8.54 8.97 -12.05
N ASP A 383 9.12 10.06 -12.52
CA ASP A 383 9.89 11.05 -11.74
C ASP A 383 9.22 12.42 -12.01
N GLY A 384 8.53 12.98 -11.02
CA GLY A 384 7.78 14.24 -11.14
C GLY A 384 8.73 15.42 -11.29
N GLY A 385 9.56 15.69 -10.30
CA GLY A 385 10.57 16.72 -10.41
C GLY A 385 11.47 16.85 -9.19
N THR A 386 12.18 17.98 -9.09
CA THR A 386 12.94 18.34 -7.87
C THR A 386 12.93 19.85 -7.56
N ASP A 387 12.09 20.63 -8.25
CA ASP A 387 12.15 22.10 -8.23
C ASP A 387 11.35 22.73 -7.05
N GLY A 388 10.37 22.00 -6.50
CA GLY A 388 9.46 22.46 -5.45
C GLY A 388 8.03 22.78 -5.92
N ALA A 389 7.64 22.38 -7.14
CA ALA A 389 6.28 22.48 -7.67
C ALA A 389 5.36 21.37 -7.14
N ASN A 390 4.08 21.38 -7.52
CA ASN A 390 3.08 20.46 -6.97
C ASN A 390 2.59 19.51 -8.08
N ASP A 391 3.02 18.26 -8.04
CA ASP A 391 2.76 17.31 -9.11
C ASP A 391 1.48 16.50 -8.90
N THR A 392 0.96 15.95 -10.00
CA THR A 392 -0.15 15.00 -10.01
C THR A 392 0.16 13.81 -10.90
N VAL A 393 0.40 12.65 -10.29
CA VAL A 393 0.73 11.40 -10.98
C VAL A 393 -0.43 10.41 -10.88
N ASN A 394 -0.82 9.82 -12.01
CA ASN A 394 -1.69 8.64 -12.11
C ASN A 394 -0.92 7.53 -12.84
N ALA A 395 -0.49 6.50 -12.11
CA ALA A 395 0.33 5.42 -12.68
C ALA A 395 -0.47 4.22 -13.22
N GLY A 396 -1.79 4.17 -12.99
CA GLY A 396 -2.68 3.22 -13.67
C GLY A 396 -2.79 1.86 -12.99
N SER A 397 -2.23 0.81 -13.60
CA SER A 397 -2.26 -0.57 -13.09
C SER A 397 -0.96 -1.27 -13.47
N GLY A 398 -0.15 -1.63 -12.48
CA GLY A 398 1.23 -2.02 -12.70
C GLY A 398 1.98 -2.28 -11.40
N ASN A 399 3.28 -2.57 -11.51
CA ASN A 399 4.18 -2.50 -10.35
C ASN A 399 5.00 -1.23 -10.50
N ASP A 400 4.37 -0.09 -10.21
CA ASP A 400 4.87 1.23 -10.58
C ASP A 400 5.93 1.73 -9.60
N THR A 401 6.89 2.51 -10.11
CA THR A 401 7.88 3.21 -9.29
C THR A 401 7.72 4.70 -9.51
N ILE A 402 7.34 5.43 -8.45
CA ILE A 402 6.96 6.83 -8.50
C ILE A 402 7.82 7.63 -7.52
N THR A 403 8.38 8.73 -7.98
CA THR A 403 9.02 9.77 -7.15
C THR A 403 8.45 11.12 -7.57
N THR A 404 8.05 12.00 -6.66
CA THR A 404 7.55 13.35 -7.02
C THR A 404 8.49 14.46 -6.55
N GLY A 405 9.09 14.32 -5.36
CA GLY A 405 10.31 15.02 -4.97
C GLY A 405 10.12 16.07 -3.88
N ALA A 406 9.54 17.23 -4.22
CA ALA A 406 9.23 18.27 -3.25
C ALA A 406 8.09 19.14 -3.80
N GLY A 407 7.03 19.35 -3.02
CA GLY A 407 5.76 19.89 -3.50
C GLY A 407 4.67 19.82 -2.44
N ASP A 408 3.40 20.00 -2.79
CA ASP A 408 2.32 19.30 -2.08
C ASP A 408 1.65 18.41 -3.13
N ASP A 409 2.12 17.17 -3.24
CA ASP A 409 1.93 16.31 -4.40
C ASP A 409 0.70 15.39 -4.30
N ASN A 410 0.22 14.90 -5.44
CA ASN A 410 -0.93 14.00 -5.52
C ASN A 410 -0.62 12.76 -6.36
N VAL A 411 -0.49 11.60 -5.71
CA VAL A 411 -0.15 10.33 -6.38
C VAL A 411 -1.31 9.33 -6.30
N PHE A 412 -1.71 8.81 -7.46
CA PHE A 412 -2.59 7.66 -7.62
C PHE A 412 -1.78 6.53 -8.27
N ALA A 413 -1.21 5.63 -7.48
CA ALA A 413 -0.38 4.55 -8.02
C ALA A 413 -1.25 3.46 -8.70
N GLY A 414 -2.37 3.08 -8.08
CA GLY A 414 -3.33 2.13 -8.64
C GLY A 414 -2.92 0.66 -8.51
N ASP A 415 -3.73 -0.26 -9.06
CA ASP A 415 -3.65 -1.68 -8.72
C ASP A 415 -2.31 -2.35 -9.11
N GLY A 416 -1.50 -2.71 -8.11
CA GLY A 416 -0.38 -3.65 -8.16
C GLY A 416 0.63 -3.38 -7.03
N ALA A 417 1.86 -3.90 -7.10
CA ALA A 417 2.83 -3.76 -6.00
C ALA A 417 3.77 -2.57 -6.26
N ASN A 418 3.38 -1.38 -5.78
CA ASN A 418 4.01 -0.12 -6.13
C ASN A 418 5.11 0.30 -5.13
N LEU A 419 5.99 1.17 -5.60
CA LEU A 419 7.01 1.86 -4.81
C LEU A 419 6.83 3.37 -5.00
N VAL A 420 6.35 4.06 -3.97
CA VAL A 420 6.07 5.49 -3.99
C VAL A 420 7.00 6.23 -3.04
N THR A 421 7.57 7.35 -3.48
CA THR A 421 8.36 8.29 -2.66
C THR A 421 7.87 9.71 -2.93
N LEU A 422 7.24 10.35 -1.94
CA LEU A 422 6.63 11.67 -2.11
C LEU A 422 7.70 12.76 -1.94
N GLY A 423 8.10 13.08 -0.70
CA GLY A 423 9.33 13.81 -0.40
C GLY A 423 9.19 14.93 0.62
N ASP A 424 9.48 16.18 0.21
CA ASP A 424 9.33 17.36 1.07
C ASP A 424 7.99 18.06 0.73
N GLY A 425 6.93 17.84 1.51
CA GLY A 425 5.59 18.28 1.13
C GLY A 425 4.45 18.10 2.15
N ASN A 426 3.21 18.33 1.72
CA ASN A 426 2.02 17.83 2.44
C ASN A 426 1.25 16.97 1.46
N ASP A 427 1.74 15.74 1.29
CA ASP A 427 1.47 14.96 0.10
C ASP A 427 0.24 14.06 0.27
N ASN A 428 -0.33 13.63 -0.84
CA ASN A 428 -1.54 12.83 -0.88
C ASN A 428 -1.36 11.63 -1.80
N ALA A 429 -1.27 10.42 -1.23
CA ALA A 429 -1.02 9.18 -1.98
C ALA A 429 -2.17 8.18 -1.84
N SER A 430 -2.55 7.53 -2.95
CA SER A 430 -3.47 6.38 -2.96
C SER A 430 -2.90 5.24 -3.81
N ALA A 431 -2.72 4.06 -3.21
CA ALA A 431 -2.02 2.94 -3.85
C ALA A 431 -2.91 1.76 -4.31
N GLY A 432 -4.16 1.66 -3.86
CA GLY A 432 -5.15 0.78 -4.49
C GLY A 432 -5.12 -0.67 -3.99
N SER A 433 -4.56 -1.60 -4.78
CA SER A 433 -4.56 -3.03 -4.45
C SER A 433 -3.22 -3.70 -4.77
N GLY A 434 -2.41 -3.98 -3.76
CA GLY A 434 -1.20 -4.79 -3.86
C GLY A 434 -0.30 -4.67 -2.62
N ASP A 435 0.90 -5.23 -2.70
CA ASP A 435 1.86 -5.18 -1.59
C ASP A 435 2.68 -3.88 -1.70
N ASP A 436 2.07 -2.73 -1.38
CA ASP A 436 2.64 -1.41 -1.67
C ASP A 436 3.72 -0.98 -0.66
N THR A 437 4.70 -0.20 -1.11
CA THR A 437 5.69 0.47 -0.26
C THR A 437 5.70 1.96 -0.51
N ILE A 438 5.36 2.75 0.53
CA ILE A 438 5.18 4.19 0.45
C ILE A 438 6.11 4.88 1.45
N TYR A 439 6.89 5.84 0.95
CA TYR A 439 7.63 6.81 1.75
C TYR A 439 6.95 8.18 1.57
N GLY A 440 6.43 8.76 2.65
CA GLY A 440 5.91 10.14 2.67
C GLY A 440 7.08 11.11 2.57
N GLY A 441 7.58 11.57 3.72
CA GLY A 441 8.91 12.16 3.85
C GLY A 441 9.00 13.19 4.97
N ASN A 442 8.84 14.47 4.62
CA ASN A 442 8.79 15.60 5.56
C ASN A 442 7.54 16.44 5.29
N GLY A 443 6.79 16.75 6.34
CA GLY A 443 5.52 17.48 6.28
C GLY A 443 4.31 16.57 6.40
N SER A 444 3.09 17.11 6.30
CA SER A 444 1.88 16.45 6.85
C SER A 444 1.13 15.65 5.81
N ASP A 445 1.46 14.36 5.71
CA ASP A 445 1.06 13.51 4.59
C ASP A 445 -0.27 12.77 4.83
N THR A 446 -0.99 12.50 3.73
CA THR A 446 -2.22 11.69 3.72
C THR A 446 -2.03 10.50 2.79
N ILE A 447 -2.04 9.28 3.36
CA ILE A 447 -1.70 8.05 2.63
C ILE A 447 -2.85 7.05 2.77
N ASP A 448 -3.45 6.64 1.65
CA ASP A 448 -4.40 5.52 1.54
C ASP A 448 -3.73 4.37 0.77
N ALA A 449 -3.09 3.45 1.48
CA ALA A 449 -2.38 2.34 0.86
C ALA A 449 -3.32 1.31 0.21
N GLY A 450 -4.62 1.32 0.55
CA GLY A 450 -5.53 0.30 0.05
C GLY A 450 -5.16 -1.12 0.53
N GLY A 451 -5.52 -2.15 -0.23
CA GLY A 451 -5.48 -3.54 0.25
C GLY A 451 -4.32 -4.40 -0.26
N GLY A 452 -3.66 -5.11 0.63
CA GLY A 452 -2.49 -5.98 0.42
C GLY A 452 -1.51 -5.84 1.59
N ASP A 453 -0.35 -6.51 1.55
CA ASP A 453 0.59 -6.50 2.70
C ASP A 453 1.49 -5.24 2.64
N ASN A 454 0.98 -4.07 3.05
CA ASN A 454 1.63 -2.77 2.77
C ASN A 454 2.74 -2.39 3.75
N ARG A 455 3.59 -1.44 3.33
CA ARG A 455 4.71 -0.89 4.10
C ARG A 455 4.79 0.63 3.96
N ILE A 456 4.32 1.35 4.99
CA ILE A 456 4.24 2.81 5.00
C ILE A 456 5.25 3.38 5.99
N PHE A 457 6.02 4.36 5.52
CA PHE A 457 6.91 5.19 6.32
C PHE A 457 6.49 6.65 6.10
N ALA A 458 5.72 7.22 7.03
CA ALA A 458 5.12 8.55 6.83
C ALA A 458 6.16 9.66 6.95
N GLY A 459 6.75 9.88 8.12
CA GLY A 459 7.79 10.90 8.28
C GLY A 459 8.67 10.70 9.53
N THR A 460 9.53 11.69 9.81
CA THR A 460 10.26 11.79 11.09
C THR A 460 10.55 13.25 11.50
N ASP A 461 9.88 14.24 10.91
CA ASP A 461 10.20 15.66 11.08
C ASP A 461 9.33 16.40 12.13
N GLY A 462 8.31 15.72 12.68
CA GLY A 462 7.38 16.30 13.65
C GLY A 462 6.10 16.86 13.02
N SER A 463 5.76 16.44 11.80
CA SER A 463 4.51 16.72 11.09
C SER A 463 3.29 16.05 11.76
N ALA A 464 2.15 15.98 11.08
CA ALA A 464 0.98 15.25 11.57
C ALA A 464 0.41 14.44 10.40
N ASP A 465 0.80 13.17 10.34
CA ASP A 465 0.53 12.29 9.21
C ASP A 465 -0.75 11.48 9.42
N SER A 466 -1.39 11.10 8.30
CA SER A 466 -2.67 10.40 8.28
C SER A 466 -2.60 9.20 7.34
N VAL A 467 -2.35 8.01 7.89
CA VAL A 467 -2.29 6.75 7.15
C VAL A 467 -3.60 5.96 7.29
N THR A 468 -4.06 5.37 6.19
CA THR A 468 -5.14 4.38 6.15
C THR A 468 -4.74 3.21 5.27
N THR A 469 -5.08 1.99 5.69
CA THR A 469 -4.83 0.77 4.92
C THR A 469 -6.10 -0.10 4.86
N GLY A 470 -6.08 -1.11 3.98
CA GLY A 470 -7.18 -2.02 3.69
C GLY A 470 -7.00 -3.39 4.36
N ASP A 471 -7.47 -4.45 3.69
CA ASP A 471 -7.27 -5.84 4.14
C ASP A 471 -5.85 -6.31 3.75
N GLY A 472 -5.04 -6.80 4.69
CA GLY A 472 -3.66 -7.30 4.48
C GLY A 472 -2.87 -7.32 5.80
N ASP A 473 -1.66 -7.90 5.84
CA ASP A 473 -0.79 -7.82 7.04
C ASP A 473 0.12 -6.56 6.96
N ASP A 474 -0.37 -5.40 7.44
CA ASP A 474 0.25 -4.08 7.19
C ASP A 474 1.36 -3.69 8.19
N LEU A 475 2.29 -2.84 7.72
CA LEU A 475 3.27 -2.14 8.56
C LEU A 475 3.18 -0.62 8.35
N VAL A 476 2.87 0.12 9.42
CA VAL A 476 2.77 1.59 9.44
C VAL A 476 3.78 2.16 10.45
N GLU A 477 4.71 3.00 9.99
CA GLU A 477 5.66 3.77 10.80
C GLU A 477 5.39 5.28 10.61
N LEU A 478 4.91 5.98 11.64
CA LEU A 478 4.45 7.38 11.56
C LEU A 478 5.55 8.39 11.91
N GLY A 479 6.27 8.21 13.03
CA GLY A 479 7.50 8.95 13.33
C GLY A 479 7.45 9.86 14.57
N GLU A 480 7.49 11.18 14.37
CA GLU A 480 7.24 12.17 15.43
C GLU A 480 6.06 13.03 14.93
N GLY A 481 5.04 13.31 15.76
CA GLY A 481 3.85 14.04 15.33
C GLY A 481 2.59 13.70 16.11
N ASP A 482 1.53 14.50 15.96
CA ASP A 482 0.17 14.14 16.41
C ASP A 482 -0.53 13.35 15.27
N ASN A 483 -0.25 12.06 15.12
CA ASN A 483 -0.58 11.30 13.91
C ASN A 483 -1.90 10.52 13.97
N TYR A 484 -2.34 10.04 12.81
CA TYR A 484 -3.50 9.17 12.64
C TYR A 484 -3.13 7.91 11.85
N ALA A 485 -3.55 6.75 12.35
CA ALA A 485 -3.51 5.49 11.60
C ALA A 485 -4.83 4.74 11.72
N SER A 486 -5.30 4.15 10.62
CA SER A 486 -6.41 3.20 10.60
C SER A 486 -6.11 2.05 9.65
N THR A 487 -5.87 0.86 10.18
CA THR A 487 -5.79 -0.37 9.38
C THR A 487 -7.14 -1.09 9.34
N ALA A 488 -7.29 -2.14 8.52
CA ALA A 488 -8.54 -2.92 8.44
C ALA A 488 -8.36 -4.39 8.84
N GLY A 489 -8.61 -5.36 7.96
CA GLY A 489 -8.52 -6.78 8.30
C GLY A 489 -7.11 -7.32 8.08
N GLY A 490 -6.35 -7.54 9.15
CA GLY A 490 -4.90 -7.79 9.09
C GLY A 490 -4.31 -8.28 10.40
N SER A 491 -3.07 -8.77 10.41
CA SER A 491 -2.27 -8.86 11.64
C SER A 491 -1.22 -7.75 11.63
N ASP A 492 -1.67 -6.54 11.95
CA ASP A 492 -1.01 -5.30 11.59
C ASP A 492 0.06 -4.88 12.58
N THR A 493 0.97 -4.02 12.14
CA THR A 493 1.98 -3.39 13.01
C THR A 493 1.97 -1.88 12.85
N ILE A 494 1.59 -1.16 13.90
CA ILE A 494 1.52 0.30 13.94
C ILE A 494 2.57 0.84 14.92
N LEU A 495 3.45 1.73 14.45
CA LEU A 495 4.54 2.35 15.20
C LEU A 495 4.40 3.88 15.10
N ALA A 496 3.82 4.52 16.11
CA ALA A 496 3.43 5.93 16.02
C ALA A 496 4.57 6.91 16.40
N GLY A 497 5.22 6.69 17.55
CA GLY A 497 6.47 7.30 17.98
C GLY A 497 6.36 8.34 19.09
N SER A 498 6.16 9.63 18.77
CA SER A 498 5.93 10.64 19.80
C SER A 498 5.00 11.77 19.38
N GLY A 499 3.91 11.93 20.13
CA GLY A 499 2.86 12.93 20.02
C GLY A 499 1.54 12.33 20.49
N ASN A 500 0.42 13.00 20.26
CA ASN A 500 -0.88 12.55 20.73
C ASN A 500 -1.58 11.75 19.62
N ASP A 501 -1.14 10.51 19.43
CA ASP A 501 -1.52 9.70 18.27
C ASP A 501 -2.92 9.09 18.39
N THR A 502 -3.62 8.96 17.26
CA THR A 502 -4.94 8.33 17.18
C THR A 502 -4.88 7.09 16.29
N LEU A 503 -4.91 5.91 16.90
CA LEU A 503 -4.59 4.63 16.26
C LEU A 503 -5.81 3.69 16.30
N TYR A 504 -6.19 3.18 15.13
CA TYR A 504 -7.22 2.15 14.97
C TYR A 504 -6.58 0.93 14.28
N ALA A 505 -6.63 -0.21 14.95
CA ALA A 505 -6.29 -1.52 14.37
C ALA A 505 -7.56 -2.40 14.34
N GLY A 506 -7.71 -3.23 13.31
CA GLY A 506 -8.99 -3.84 12.96
C GLY A 506 -9.17 -5.31 13.41
N ASP A 507 -9.43 -6.18 12.44
CA ASP A 507 -9.74 -7.61 12.67
C ASP A 507 -8.47 -8.47 12.40
N GLY A 508 -7.69 -8.78 13.43
CA GLY A 508 -6.66 -9.84 13.45
C GLY A 508 -5.67 -9.71 14.61
N ASP A 509 -4.50 -10.35 14.58
CA ASP A 509 -3.59 -10.39 15.74
C ASP A 509 -2.61 -9.19 15.71
N ASP A 510 -3.03 -8.02 16.23
CA ASP A 510 -2.35 -6.73 15.98
C ASP A 510 -1.20 -6.39 16.97
N LEU A 511 -0.26 -5.56 16.51
CA LEU A 511 0.86 -5.01 17.31
C LEU A 511 0.91 -3.47 17.21
N VAL A 512 0.52 -2.79 18.28
CA VAL A 512 0.51 -1.32 18.34
C VAL A 512 1.56 -0.82 19.35
N THR A 513 2.45 0.06 18.89
CA THR A 513 3.36 0.84 19.76
C THR A 513 3.10 2.33 19.53
N ALA A 514 2.51 3.01 20.52
CA ALA A 514 2.22 4.44 20.40
C ALA A 514 3.47 5.26 20.73
N GLY A 515 3.84 5.42 22.00
CA GLY A 515 5.14 5.96 22.45
C GLY A 515 5.02 7.06 23.51
N GLU A 516 5.51 8.27 23.23
CA GLU A 516 5.38 9.41 24.16
C GLU A 516 4.22 10.34 23.76
N GLY A 517 3.19 10.51 24.60
CA GLY A 517 2.08 11.47 24.43
C GLY A 517 0.74 10.93 24.92
N ASP A 518 -0.33 11.73 24.85
CA ASP A 518 -1.68 11.32 25.31
C ASP A 518 -2.43 10.61 24.17
N ASN A 519 -2.25 9.28 24.01
CA ASN A 519 -2.70 8.54 22.82
C ASN A 519 -4.14 8.02 22.93
N TYR A 520 -4.77 7.82 21.77
CA TYR A 520 -6.07 7.16 21.64
C TYR A 520 -5.96 5.91 20.79
N ILE A 521 -6.07 4.73 21.40
CA ILE A 521 -5.87 3.42 20.76
C ILE A 521 -7.20 2.65 20.78
N THR A 522 -7.63 2.16 19.63
CA THR A 522 -8.79 1.26 19.49
C THR A 522 -8.40 0.02 18.67
N LEU A 523 -8.73 -1.15 19.19
CA LEU A 523 -8.58 -2.46 18.56
C LEU A 523 -9.98 -3.06 18.37
N ASP A 524 -10.20 -3.86 17.32
CA ASP A 524 -11.48 -4.55 17.10
C ASP A 524 -11.43 -6.04 17.53
N GLY A 525 -10.83 -6.95 16.75
CA GLY A 525 -11.05 -8.40 16.93
C GLY A 525 -9.81 -9.29 16.74
N GLY A 526 -9.13 -9.65 17.83
CA GLY A 526 -7.76 -10.16 17.74
C GLY A 526 -7.19 -10.91 18.94
N ASN A 527 -5.86 -10.95 19.01
CA ASN A 527 -5.07 -11.33 20.20
C ASN A 527 -3.92 -10.32 20.32
N ASP A 528 -4.30 -9.10 20.67
CA ASP A 528 -3.54 -7.92 20.31
C ASP A 528 -2.47 -7.59 21.34
N THR A 529 -1.41 -6.93 20.90
CA THR A 529 -0.32 -6.47 21.77
C THR A 529 -0.18 -4.96 21.65
N VAL A 530 -0.44 -4.24 22.75
CA VAL A 530 -0.32 -2.78 22.82
C VAL A 530 0.81 -2.39 23.77
N THR A 531 1.61 -1.42 23.36
CA THR A 531 2.54 -0.67 24.21
C THR A 531 2.28 0.81 24.01
N ALA A 532 1.52 1.44 24.91
CA ALA A 532 1.09 2.83 24.76
C ALA A 532 2.21 3.80 25.14
N GLY A 533 2.84 3.66 26.33
CA GLY A 533 4.19 4.16 26.58
C GLY A 533 4.29 5.18 27.71
N SER A 534 4.11 6.48 27.43
CA SER A 534 3.96 7.46 28.50
C SER A 534 3.13 8.68 28.11
N GLY A 535 2.07 8.94 28.89
CA GLY A 535 1.09 10.00 28.72
C GLY A 535 -0.28 9.54 29.24
N ASP A 536 -1.29 10.40 29.23
CA ASP A 536 -2.62 10.01 29.72
C ASP A 536 -3.38 9.21 28.63
N ASP A 537 -2.99 7.94 28.41
CA ASP A 537 -3.45 7.11 27.29
C ASP A 537 -4.88 6.56 27.45
N SER A 538 -5.61 6.44 26.34
CA SER A 538 -6.97 5.88 26.29
C SER A 538 -7.02 4.68 25.35
N ILE A 539 -7.15 3.48 25.91
CA ILE A 539 -7.04 2.21 25.18
C ILE A 539 -8.37 1.44 25.23
N SER A 540 -8.94 1.16 24.05
CA SER A 540 -10.06 0.23 23.87
C SER A 540 -9.54 -1.04 23.21
N GLY A 541 -9.25 -2.07 24.01
CA GLY A 541 -8.58 -3.29 23.57
C GLY A 541 -9.43 -4.28 22.78
N GLY A 542 -10.66 -3.93 22.38
CA GLY A 542 -11.50 -4.82 21.56
C GLY A 542 -11.77 -6.18 22.21
N SER A 543 -11.98 -7.18 21.36
CA SER A 543 -12.33 -8.55 21.75
C SER A 543 -11.22 -9.54 21.40
N GLY A 544 -10.72 -10.29 22.40
CA GLY A 544 -9.54 -11.11 22.16
C GLY A 544 -8.79 -11.55 23.39
N THR A 545 -7.66 -12.23 23.21
CA THR A 545 -6.68 -12.46 24.29
C THR A 545 -5.55 -11.46 24.18
N ASN A 546 -5.72 -10.32 24.84
CA ASN A 546 -4.93 -9.13 24.58
C ASN A 546 -3.85 -8.91 25.64
N VAL A 547 -2.74 -8.29 25.25
CA VAL A 547 -1.61 -7.92 26.11
C VAL A 547 -1.43 -6.42 26.00
N ILE A 548 -1.86 -5.69 27.02
CA ILE A 548 -1.85 -4.22 27.04
C ILE A 548 -0.84 -3.76 28.08
N ASP A 549 0.19 -3.03 27.63
CA ASP A 549 1.08 -2.25 28.48
C ASP A 549 0.80 -0.76 28.20
N ALA A 550 0.06 -0.09 29.09
CA ALA A 550 -0.24 1.32 28.95
C ALA A 550 0.96 2.21 29.36
N GLY A 551 1.92 1.69 30.13
CA GLY A 551 3.09 2.47 30.56
C GLY A 551 2.76 3.57 31.58
N ASP A 552 3.54 4.66 31.62
CA ASP A 552 3.43 5.69 32.68
C ASP A 552 2.43 6.81 32.33
N GLY A 553 1.33 6.95 33.09
CA GLY A 553 0.36 8.06 32.94
C GLY A 553 -0.95 7.81 33.70
N ASN A 554 -1.95 8.69 33.54
CA ASN A 554 -3.30 8.44 34.08
C ASN A 554 -4.15 7.73 33.01
N ASN A 555 -3.90 6.44 32.83
CA ASN A 555 -4.40 5.68 31.69
C ASN A 555 -5.88 5.28 31.87
N ASN A 556 -6.60 5.13 30.77
CA ASN A 556 -7.95 4.61 30.73
C ASN A 556 -8.03 3.39 29.80
N VAL A 557 -7.96 2.19 30.37
CA VAL A 557 -7.97 0.91 29.64
C VAL A 557 -9.36 0.26 29.75
N THR A 558 -9.93 -0.14 28.62
CA THR A 558 -11.15 -0.94 28.56
C THR A 558 -10.94 -2.14 27.63
N THR A 559 -11.27 -3.34 28.07
CA THR A 559 -11.33 -4.55 27.22
C THR A 559 -12.76 -5.07 27.14
N ASP A 560 -13.11 -5.78 26.06
CA ASP A 560 -14.39 -6.47 25.94
C ASP A 560 -14.28 -7.94 25.47
N GLY A 561 -15.37 -8.68 25.60
CA GLY A 561 -15.48 -10.06 25.11
C GLY A 561 -15.27 -11.16 26.16
N ASP A 562 -15.49 -12.41 25.75
CA ASP A 562 -15.47 -13.58 26.64
C ASP A 562 -14.05 -14.20 26.82
N SER A 563 -13.00 -13.41 26.64
CA SER A 563 -11.60 -13.85 26.51
C SER A 563 -10.68 -13.17 27.53
N SER A 564 -9.67 -13.88 28.03
CA SER A 564 -8.70 -13.39 29.01
C SER A 564 -7.72 -12.36 28.43
N SER A 565 -7.53 -11.24 29.10
CA SER A 565 -6.51 -10.22 28.79
C SER A 565 -5.47 -10.09 29.91
N ASN A 566 -4.29 -9.56 29.57
CA ASN A 566 -3.24 -9.17 30.52
C ASN A 566 -2.96 -7.67 30.39
N ILE A 567 -3.20 -6.91 31.45
CA ILE A 567 -3.17 -5.44 31.48
C ILE A 567 -2.10 -4.97 32.50
N LEU A 568 -1.25 -4.05 32.06
CA LEU A 568 -0.24 -3.35 32.86
C LEU A 568 -0.41 -1.83 32.64
N THR A 569 -0.44 -1.01 33.69
CA THR A 569 -0.62 0.46 33.56
C THR A 569 0.41 1.33 34.32
N GLY A 570 1.53 0.74 34.74
CA GLY A 570 2.75 1.47 35.07
C GLY A 570 2.67 2.36 36.32
N SER A 571 2.52 3.67 36.13
CA SER A 571 2.43 4.64 37.23
C SER A 571 1.65 5.91 36.86
N GLY A 572 0.76 6.31 37.77
CA GLY A 572 -0.24 7.36 37.59
C GLY A 572 -1.57 6.88 38.18
N ASN A 573 -2.65 7.65 38.03
CA ASN A 573 -3.95 7.28 38.58
C ASN A 573 -4.82 6.65 37.48
N ASP A 574 -4.75 5.33 37.36
CA ASP A 574 -5.34 4.61 36.24
C ASP A 574 -6.83 4.29 36.41
N THR A 575 -7.50 4.02 35.29
CA THR A 575 -8.85 3.47 35.26
C THR A 575 -8.89 2.28 34.31
N ILE A 576 -9.11 1.09 34.86
CA ILE A 576 -9.12 -0.17 34.13
C ILE A 576 -10.51 -0.80 34.24
N THR A 577 -11.14 -1.11 33.11
CA THR A 577 -12.45 -1.79 33.06
C THR A 577 -12.38 -3.03 32.18
N ALA A 578 -12.39 -4.21 32.80
CA ALA A 578 -12.34 -5.49 32.11
C ALA A 578 -13.76 -6.08 32.00
N TYR A 579 -14.39 -5.94 30.83
CA TYR A 579 -15.73 -6.48 30.60
C TYR A 579 -15.67 -7.90 30.03
N GLY A 580 -16.52 -8.78 30.55
CA GLY A 580 -16.78 -10.07 29.90
C GLY A 580 -16.88 -11.24 30.85
N ASN A 581 -16.38 -12.39 30.37
CA ASN A 581 -16.25 -13.68 31.07
C ASN A 581 -14.80 -14.22 31.02
N GLY A 582 -13.82 -13.41 30.62
CA GLY A 582 -12.41 -13.80 30.56
C GLY A 582 -11.84 -14.08 31.96
N ASP A 583 -10.75 -14.83 32.05
CA ASP A 583 -9.95 -14.89 33.29
C ASP A 583 -8.84 -13.82 33.16
N ASP A 584 -9.07 -12.59 33.61
CA ASP A 584 -8.17 -11.45 33.35
C ASP A 584 -7.01 -11.33 34.35
N SER A 585 -5.91 -10.71 33.92
CA SER A 585 -4.71 -10.47 34.75
C SER A 585 -4.34 -8.99 34.70
N ILE A 586 -4.40 -8.29 35.83
CA ILE A 586 -4.21 -6.84 35.92
C ILE A 586 -3.10 -6.52 36.91
N SER A 587 -2.18 -5.63 36.51
CA SER A 587 -1.23 -4.98 37.42
C SER A 587 -1.24 -3.48 37.16
N SER A 588 -1.78 -2.65 38.06
CA SER A 588 -1.95 -1.22 37.79
C SER A 588 -0.69 -0.42 38.14
N GLY A 589 -0.12 -0.62 39.34
CA GLY A 589 1.29 -0.36 39.61
C GLY A 589 1.55 0.69 40.69
N ALA A 590 1.38 1.98 40.40
CA ALA A 590 1.65 3.03 41.38
C ALA A 590 0.89 4.35 41.14
N GLY A 591 -0.17 4.57 41.91
CA GLY A 591 -0.98 5.79 42.01
C GLY A 591 -2.32 5.48 42.67
N ASP A 592 -3.30 6.41 42.70
CA ASP A 592 -4.63 6.05 43.26
C ASP A 592 -5.54 5.51 42.14
N ASP A 593 -5.58 4.19 41.98
CA ASP A 593 -6.14 3.49 40.82
C ASP A 593 -7.63 3.11 40.96
N ARG A 594 -8.29 2.92 39.82
CA ARG A 594 -9.67 2.42 39.74
C ARG A 594 -9.76 1.19 38.85
N ILE A 595 -10.13 0.05 39.42
CA ILE A 595 -10.29 -1.20 38.68
C ILE A 595 -11.76 -1.67 38.74
N GLU A 596 -12.36 -2.00 37.59
CA GLU A 596 -13.69 -2.57 37.46
C GLU A 596 -13.65 -3.93 36.72
N LEU A 597 -14.01 -5.01 37.41
CA LEU A 597 -14.02 -6.41 36.93
C LEU A 597 -15.45 -6.93 36.77
N TYR A 598 -15.67 -7.88 35.85
CA TYR A 598 -16.98 -8.50 35.59
C TYR A 598 -17.00 -10.02 35.81
N ASP A 599 -17.59 -10.86 34.94
CA ASP A 599 -17.55 -12.32 35.11
C ASP A 599 -16.13 -12.84 34.76
N GLY A 600 -15.64 -13.89 35.42
CA GLY A 600 -14.26 -14.36 35.24
C GLY A 600 -13.57 -14.82 36.52
N ASN A 601 -12.40 -15.46 36.43
CA ASN A 601 -11.52 -15.75 37.59
C ASN A 601 -10.27 -14.85 37.55
N ASP A 602 -10.49 -13.56 37.77
CA ASP A 602 -9.47 -12.53 37.51
C ASP A 602 -8.44 -12.43 38.63
N THR A 603 -7.23 -12.00 38.27
CA THR A 603 -6.13 -11.69 39.18
C THR A 603 -5.78 -10.20 39.10
N VAL A 604 -5.65 -9.54 40.25
CA VAL A 604 -5.26 -8.13 40.38
C VAL A 604 -4.09 -7.99 41.35
N ASP A 605 -3.10 -7.20 40.96
CA ASP A 605 -1.99 -6.69 41.78
C ASP A 605 -1.98 -5.15 41.62
N ALA A 606 -2.63 -4.43 42.53
CA ALA A 606 -2.86 -2.98 42.37
C ALA A 606 -1.60 -2.14 42.63
N GLY A 607 -0.77 -2.52 43.61
CA GLY A 607 0.56 -1.94 43.82
C GLY A 607 0.61 -0.82 44.87
N ASP A 608 1.39 0.24 44.64
CA ASP A 608 1.60 1.33 45.61
C ASP A 608 0.56 2.45 45.41
N GLY A 609 -0.55 2.45 46.14
CA GLY A 609 -1.70 3.30 45.82
C GLY A 609 -2.67 3.64 46.95
N ALA A 610 -3.84 4.17 46.59
CA ALA A 610 -5.01 4.28 47.47
C ALA A 610 -6.22 3.84 46.66
N ASP A 611 -6.25 2.55 46.38
CA ASP A 611 -6.87 1.99 45.20
C ASP A 611 -8.33 1.64 45.44
N THR A 612 -9.13 1.69 44.37
CA THR A 612 -10.55 1.38 44.44
C THR A 612 -10.93 0.30 43.43
N ILE A 613 -11.09 -0.91 43.93
CA ILE A 613 -11.37 -2.11 43.15
C ILE A 613 -12.85 -2.49 43.29
N TYR A 614 -13.55 -2.62 42.17
CA TYR A 614 -14.91 -3.12 42.09
C TYR A 614 -14.93 -4.43 41.32
N SER A 615 -15.37 -5.51 41.95
CA SER A 615 -15.67 -6.77 41.28
C SER A 615 -17.18 -6.97 41.19
N TYR A 616 -17.66 -7.23 39.97
CA TYR A 616 -19.04 -7.57 39.65
C TYR A 616 -19.11 -9.02 39.15
N GLY A 617 -20.26 -9.45 38.61
CA GLY A 617 -20.36 -10.75 37.93
C GLY A 617 -20.21 -11.98 38.83
N THR A 618 -19.59 -13.02 38.28
CA THR A 618 -19.44 -14.37 38.84
C THR A 618 -18.05 -14.94 38.54
N GLY A 619 -17.56 -15.82 39.43
CA GLY A 619 -16.22 -16.41 39.34
C GLY A 619 -15.34 -16.00 40.53
N ASP A 620 -14.24 -16.71 40.74
CA ASP A 620 -13.42 -16.58 41.95
C ASP A 620 -12.27 -15.58 41.67
N LYS A 621 -12.28 -14.40 42.31
CA LYS A 621 -11.24 -13.37 42.12
C LYS A 621 -10.04 -13.58 43.04
N LEU A 622 -8.85 -13.20 42.59
CA LEU A 622 -7.63 -13.09 43.38
C LEU A 622 -7.15 -11.62 43.36
N ILE A 623 -7.34 -10.92 44.47
CA ILE A 623 -7.03 -9.49 44.59
C ILE A 623 -5.94 -9.31 45.64
N ASP A 624 -4.82 -8.71 45.24
CA ASP A 624 -3.83 -8.07 46.11
C ASP A 624 -3.95 -6.56 45.88
N ALA A 625 -4.37 -5.82 46.90
CA ALA A 625 -4.50 -4.36 46.81
C ALA A 625 -3.18 -3.61 47.05
N GLY A 626 -2.11 -4.30 47.46
CA GLY A 626 -0.77 -3.72 47.50
C GLY A 626 -0.48 -2.85 48.72
N ALA A 627 -0.46 -1.51 48.59
CA ALA A 627 0.09 -0.62 49.61
C ALA A 627 -0.48 0.82 49.63
N GLY A 628 -1.69 0.99 50.15
CA GLY A 628 -2.07 2.18 50.91
C GLY A 628 -3.43 2.08 51.59
N ASP A 629 -4.26 3.12 51.51
CA ASP A 629 -5.56 3.14 52.20
C ASP A 629 -6.66 2.59 51.25
N ASP A 630 -6.64 1.28 51.01
CA ASP A 630 -7.29 0.67 49.83
C ASP A 630 -8.76 0.28 50.04
N VAL A 631 -9.54 0.18 48.95
CA VAL A 631 -10.99 -0.06 48.97
C VAL A 631 -11.42 -1.13 47.98
N VAL A 632 -11.68 -2.35 48.47
CA VAL A 632 -12.12 -3.50 47.67
C VAL A 632 -13.61 -3.79 47.88
N TYR A 633 -14.37 -3.74 46.78
CA TYR A 633 -15.78 -4.12 46.71
C TYR A 633 -16.01 -5.29 45.75
N ALA A 634 -15.83 -6.53 46.23
CA ALA A 634 -16.35 -7.70 45.53
C ALA A 634 -17.86 -7.83 45.79
N TYR A 635 -18.66 -7.44 44.81
CA TYR A 635 -20.13 -7.51 44.86
C TYR A 635 -20.70 -8.77 44.16
N GLY A 636 -19.85 -9.59 43.54
CA GLY A 636 -20.23 -10.76 42.74
C GLY A 636 -20.69 -12.01 43.50
N GLU A 637 -20.94 -13.10 42.75
CA GLU A 637 -21.05 -14.46 43.30
C GLU A 637 -19.77 -15.25 42.99
N GLY A 638 -18.83 -15.31 43.94
CA GLY A 638 -17.49 -15.91 43.81
C GLY A 638 -17.04 -16.70 45.05
N ASN A 639 -15.75 -17.04 45.14
CA ASN A 639 -15.08 -17.48 46.37
C ASN A 639 -13.76 -16.71 46.45
N ASP A 640 -13.86 -15.42 46.72
CA ASP A 640 -12.80 -14.47 46.39
C ASP A 640 -11.66 -14.54 47.41
N THR A 641 -10.41 -14.38 46.96
CA THR A 641 -9.25 -14.19 47.83
C THR A 641 -8.83 -12.74 47.76
N ILE A 642 -8.86 -12.05 48.90
CA ILE A 642 -8.61 -10.61 49.00
C ILE A 642 -7.52 -10.38 50.05
N ASP A 643 -6.37 -9.87 49.63
CA ASP A 643 -5.36 -9.25 50.49
C ASP A 643 -5.50 -7.74 50.39
N GLY A 644 -5.56 -7.06 51.55
CA GLY A 644 -5.61 -5.60 51.60
C GLY A 644 -4.23 -4.96 51.50
N GLY A 645 -3.19 -5.69 51.90
CA GLY A 645 -1.83 -5.18 51.82
C GLY A 645 -1.51 -4.13 52.89
N GLY A 646 -1.12 -2.92 52.48
CA GLY A 646 -0.27 -2.02 53.26
C GLY A 646 -0.86 -0.68 53.71
N GLY A 647 -2.04 -0.62 54.33
CA GLY A 647 -2.54 0.59 55.00
C GLY A 647 -3.93 0.43 55.62
N ASP A 648 -4.70 1.52 55.75
CA ASP A 648 -5.97 1.49 56.51
C ASP A 648 -7.17 1.03 55.64
N ASP A 649 -7.14 -0.25 55.22
CA ASP A 649 -8.01 -0.79 54.15
C ASP A 649 -9.51 -0.95 54.50
N TYR A 650 -10.35 -0.98 53.46
CA TYR A 650 -11.75 -1.39 53.51
C TYR A 650 -12.03 -2.54 52.52
N LEU A 651 -12.36 -3.72 53.03
CA LEU A 651 -12.57 -4.93 52.23
C LEU A 651 -14.01 -5.46 52.36
N TYR A 652 -14.62 -5.81 51.23
CA TYR A 652 -15.96 -6.39 51.16
C TYR A 652 -16.00 -7.55 50.16
N GLY A 653 -16.23 -8.78 50.64
CA GLY A 653 -16.21 -10.01 49.84
C GLY A 653 -17.56 -10.44 49.22
N GLY A 654 -18.65 -9.74 49.53
CA GLY A 654 -19.94 -9.98 48.86
C GLY A 654 -20.62 -11.29 49.25
N ALA A 655 -20.69 -12.22 48.30
CA ALA A 655 -21.52 -13.43 48.39
C ALA A 655 -20.76 -14.67 47.91
N GLY A 656 -19.97 -15.26 48.78
CA GLY A 656 -19.18 -16.42 48.43
C GLY A 656 -18.86 -17.37 49.58
N ALA A 657 -17.61 -17.86 49.57
CA ALA A 657 -16.97 -18.54 50.69
C ALA A 657 -15.53 -18.02 50.79
N ASP A 658 -15.45 -16.72 51.03
CA ASP A 658 -14.32 -15.88 50.66
C ASP A 658 -13.14 -16.03 51.63
N LEU A 659 -11.94 -15.66 51.19
CA LEU A 659 -10.71 -15.71 51.96
C LEU A 659 -10.07 -14.33 52.04
N PHE A 660 -10.25 -13.67 53.17
CA PHE A 660 -9.52 -12.47 53.49
C PHE A 660 -8.13 -12.85 54.02
N ILE A 661 -7.09 -12.18 53.53
CA ILE A 661 -5.75 -12.21 54.12
C ILE A 661 -5.63 -10.95 54.98
N ALA A 662 -5.11 -11.10 56.19
CA ALA A 662 -4.89 -9.97 57.08
C ALA A 662 -3.44 -9.51 56.95
N SER A 663 -3.25 -8.19 56.94
CA SER A 663 -2.04 -7.52 56.52
C SER A 663 -1.69 -6.36 57.49
N ASP A 664 -0.88 -5.39 57.07
CA ASP A 664 -0.21 -4.42 57.96
C ASP A 664 -0.95 -3.05 58.01
N GLY A 665 -2.05 -2.92 58.78
CA GLY A 665 -2.75 -1.63 58.88
C GLY A 665 -3.87 -1.52 59.94
N HIS A 666 -4.79 -0.57 59.79
CA HIS A 666 -6.07 -0.49 60.54
C HIS A 666 -7.30 -0.96 59.74
N ASP A 667 -7.13 -2.07 59.03
CA ASP A 667 -8.06 -2.65 58.07
C ASP A 667 -9.46 -2.98 58.64
N THR A 668 -10.46 -2.88 57.76
CA THR A 668 -11.88 -3.11 58.04
C THR A 668 -12.50 -4.07 57.04
N ILE A 669 -12.97 -5.23 57.50
CA ILE A 669 -13.75 -6.17 56.68
C ILE A 669 -15.24 -6.01 56.99
N ASP A 670 -16.06 -5.83 55.96
CA ASP A 670 -17.53 -5.87 56.02
C ASP A 670 -18.10 -7.02 55.16
N GLY A 671 -19.37 -7.38 55.38
CA GLY A 671 -20.03 -8.48 54.66
C GLY A 671 -19.71 -9.91 55.16
N PHE A 672 -18.65 -10.08 55.95
CA PHE A 672 -18.15 -11.39 56.40
C PHE A 672 -19.24 -12.29 57.03
N THR A 673 -19.41 -13.47 56.44
CA THR A 673 -20.38 -14.52 56.77
C THR A 673 -19.67 -15.73 57.41
N PRO A 674 -19.64 -15.86 58.76
CA PRO A 674 -18.79 -16.84 59.45
C PRO A 674 -19.06 -18.32 59.16
N SER A 675 -20.18 -18.67 58.51
CA SER A 675 -20.47 -20.04 58.07
C SER A 675 -19.76 -20.45 56.79
N GLU A 676 -19.38 -19.48 55.96
CA GLU A 676 -18.91 -19.67 54.59
C GLU A 676 -17.47 -19.14 54.48
N ASP A 677 -17.23 -17.88 54.89
CA ASP A 677 -15.97 -17.14 54.69
C ASP A 677 -14.88 -17.44 55.73
N ARG A 678 -13.64 -17.10 55.38
CA ARG A 678 -12.41 -17.40 56.11
C ARG A 678 -11.51 -16.17 56.17
N ILE A 679 -10.64 -16.18 57.17
CA ILE A 679 -9.59 -15.17 57.29
C ILE A 679 -8.26 -15.82 57.68
N ASN A 680 -7.19 -15.41 57.00
CA ASN A 680 -5.82 -15.86 57.25
C ASN A 680 -5.09 -14.91 58.20
N LEU A 681 -5.25 -15.16 59.50
CA LEU A 681 -4.58 -14.41 60.57
C LEU A 681 -3.21 -15.00 60.98
N SER A 682 -2.60 -15.86 60.16
CA SER A 682 -1.45 -16.67 60.57
C SER A 682 -0.12 -15.92 60.66
N ALA A 683 -0.01 -14.77 59.99
CA ALA A 683 1.10 -13.82 60.14
C ALA A 683 1.16 -13.25 61.57
N PHE A 684 0.01 -12.84 62.11
CA PHE A 684 -0.10 -12.16 63.41
C PHE A 684 -0.31 -13.10 64.60
N TYR A 685 -1.10 -14.16 64.47
CA TYR A 685 -1.42 -15.09 65.57
C TYR A 685 -0.76 -16.46 65.37
N ASN A 686 0.52 -16.56 65.76
CA ASN A 686 1.28 -17.80 65.73
C ASN A 686 2.11 -17.99 67.02
N GLU A 687 2.78 -19.13 67.14
CA GLU A 687 3.58 -19.48 68.33
C GLU A 687 4.71 -18.48 68.63
N THR A 688 5.23 -17.79 67.61
CA THR A 688 6.33 -16.82 67.75
C THR A 688 5.82 -15.49 68.31
N THR A 689 4.75 -14.96 67.72
CA THR A 689 4.11 -13.71 68.16
C THR A 689 3.45 -13.88 69.53
N LEU A 690 2.82 -15.03 69.80
CA LEU A 690 2.30 -15.40 71.13
C LEU A 690 3.41 -15.37 72.19
N ALA A 691 4.58 -15.95 71.91
CA ALA A 691 5.68 -15.97 72.86
C ALA A 691 6.21 -14.56 73.16
N ALA A 692 6.23 -13.67 72.16
CA ALA A 692 6.55 -12.25 72.34
C ALA A 692 5.47 -11.52 73.17
N HIS A 693 4.18 -11.72 72.84
CA HIS A 693 3.05 -11.11 73.54
C HIS A 693 3.01 -11.50 75.03
N ASN A 694 3.06 -12.81 75.35
CA ASN A 694 3.07 -13.30 76.74
C ASN A 694 4.28 -12.73 77.53
N ALA A 695 5.44 -12.59 76.88
CA ALA A 695 6.64 -12.01 77.50
C ALA A 695 6.55 -10.49 77.73
N ALA A 696 5.90 -9.75 76.83
CA ALA A 696 5.71 -8.29 76.92
C ALA A 696 4.61 -7.90 77.92
N ASN A 697 3.48 -8.60 77.89
CA ASN A 697 2.25 -8.22 78.61
C ASN A 697 2.03 -8.96 79.94
N ALA A 698 2.90 -9.90 80.30
CA ALA A 698 2.77 -10.77 81.48
C ALA A 698 1.44 -11.57 81.51
N THR A 699 0.97 -11.95 80.33
CA THR A 699 -0.17 -12.83 80.07
C THR A 699 0.28 -14.30 80.00
N GLU A 700 -0.66 -15.24 80.21
CA GLU A 700 -0.43 -16.69 80.14
C GLU A 700 -1.47 -17.33 79.21
N TYR A 701 -1.46 -16.97 77.92
CA TYR A 701 -2.29 -17.66 76.92
C TYR A 701 -1.61 -18.97 76.48
N ASP A 702 -2.36 -20.08 76.55
CA ASP A 702 -1.88 -21.45 76.27
C ASP A 702 -1.70 -21.75 74.77
N SER A 703 -2.32 -20.97 73.88
CA SER A 703 -2.19 -21.13 72.43
C SER A 703 -2.54 -19.83 71.67
N PRO A 704 -2.12 -19.66 70.40
CA PRO A 704 -2.38 -18.43 69.65
C PRO A 704 -3.88 -18.16 69.43
N ILE A 705 -4.69 -19.22 69.31
CA ILE A 705 -6.15 -19.12 69.16
C ILE A 705 -6.85 -18.70 70.46
N ASP A 706 -6.25 -18.96 71.63
CA ASP A 706 -6.81 -18.50 72.91
C ASP A 706 -6.45 -17.03 73.19
N TRP A 707 -5.31 -16.55 72.68
CA TRP A 707 -4.97 -15.13 72.64
C TRP A 707 -5.91 -14.36 71.69
N LEU A 708 -6.06 -14.81 70.44
CA LEU A 708 -6.96 -14.20 69.43
C LEU A 708 -8.39 -14.00 69.98
N ARG A 709 -8.94 -15.03 70.63
CA ARG A 709 -10.28 -14.95 71.24
C ARG A 709 -10.37 -13.97 72.41
N ALA A 710 -9.29 -13.81 73.16
CA ALA A 710 -9.26 -12.93 74.32
C ALA A 710 -9.14 -11.45 73.89
N ASP A 711 -8.41 -11.20 72.80
CA ASP A 711 -8.24 -9.89 72.19
C ASP A 711 -9.56 -9.39 71.59
N LEU A 712 -10.13 -10.16 70.65
CA LEU A 712 -11.41 -9.86 70.00
C LEU A 712 -12.60 -9.70 70.98
N ALA A 713 -12.49 -10.25 72.20
CA ALA A 713 -13.49 -10.12 73.25
C ALA A 713 -13.40 -8.82 74.08
N VAL A 714 -12.40 -7.97 73.85
CA VAL A 714 -12.22 -6.69 74.57
C VAL A 714 -13.19 -5.62 74.05
N ASP A 715 -13.13 -5.35 72.74
CA ASP A 715 -13.88 -4.28 72.07
C ASP A 715 -14.44 -4.67 70.69
N GLY A 716 -14.09 -5.85 70.17
CA GLY A 716 -14.53 -6.34 68.85
C GLY A 716 -13.54 -6.08 67.72
N ILE A 717 -12.34 -5.58 68.04
CA ILE A 717 -11.23 -5.35 67.11
C ILE A 717 -10.12 -6.35 67.44
N LEU A 718 -9.38 -6.82 66.44
CA LEU A 718 -8.17 -7.64 66.60
C LEU A 718 -6.94 -6.74 66.65
N THR A 719 -6.09 -6.86 67.67
CA THR A 719 -4.85 -6.07 67.78
C THR A 719 -3.70 -6.85 67.12
N LEU A 720 -3.30 -6.44 65.92
CA LEU A 720 -2.32 -7.17 65.12
C LEU A 720 -0.86 -6.81 65.49
N GLY A 721 -0.62 -5.58 65.94
CA GLY A 721 0.72 -5.04 66.25
C GLY A 721 0.74 -3.98 67.36
N GLU A 722 1.80 -3.14 67.40
CA GLU A 722 1.83 -1.97 68.30
C GLU A 722 0.91 -0.82 67.81
N ASP A 723 0.63 -0.77 66.51
CA ASP A 723 -0.15 0.28 65.82
C ASP A 723 -0.84 -0.31 64.57
N GLN A 724 -1.44 -1.50 64.71
CA GLN A 724 -2.12 -2.26 63.64
C GLN A 724 -3.34 -2.97 64.22
N SER A 725 -4.47 -2.98 63.52
CA SER A 725 -5.71 -3.59 64.00
C SER A 725 -6.72 -3.93 62.92
N LEU A 726 -7.37 -5.09 63.01
CA LEU A 726 -8.43 -5.48 62.09
C LEU A 726 -9.82 -5.41 62.73
N GLN A 727 -10.76 -4.69 62.10
CA GLN A 727 -12.17 -4.62 62.50
C GLN A 727 -13.06 -5.50 61.62
N LEU A 728 -13.78 -6.46 62.22
CA LEU A 728 -14.76 -7.32 61.54
C LEU A 728 -16.19 -6.82 61.78
N ASN A 729 -16.77 -6.13 60.80
CA ASN A 729 -18.11 -5.58 60.92
C ASN A 729 -19.20 -6.67 60.87
N GLY A 730 -20.13 -6.62 61.82
CA GLY A 730 -21.30 -7.52 61.87
C GLY A 730 -21.06 -8.94 62.41
N VAL A 731 -19.82 -9.31 62.73
CA VAL A 731 -19.43 -10.65 63.20
C VAL A 731 -19.46 -10.76 64.73
N ASP A 732 -20.03 -11.84 65.31
CA ASP A 732 -19.83 -12.15 66.74
C ASP A 732 -18.46 -12.82 66.94
N PRO A 733 -17.63 -12.37 67.88
CA PRO A 733 -16.34 -12.99 68.22
C PRO A 733 -16.36 -14.51 68.46
N GLN A 734 -17.51 -15.08 68.82
CA GLN A 734 -17.68 -16.52 69.05
C GLN A 734 -17.93 -17.34 67.78
N ASP A 735 -18.26 -16.70 66.67
CA ASP A 735 -18.58 -17.38 65.40
C ASP A 735 -17.32 -17.70 64.58
N LEU A 736 -16.18 -17.01 64.82
CA LEU A 736 -14.84 -17.35 64.30
C LEU A 736 -14.33 -18.69 64.87
N ASN A 737 -14.85 -19.79 64.33
CA ASN A 737 -14.50 -21.14 64.75
C ASN A 737 -13.40 -21.72 63.87
N ALA A 738 -12.21 -21.91 64.44
CA ALA A 738 -11.21 -22.83 63.91
C ALA A 738 -11.89 -24.19 63.62
N GLY A 739 -11.96 -24.54 62.33
CA GLY A 739 -12.91 -25.52 61.81
C GLY A 739 -12.85 -26.90 62.46
N ASN A 740 -14.02 -27.55 62.59
CA ASN A 740 -14.09 -28.89 63.15
C ASN A 740 -13.57 -29.95 62.14
N VAL A 741 -12.35 -30.42 62.37
CA VAL A 741 -11.69 -31.50 61.61
C VAL A 741 -12.46 -32.83 61.71
N LEU A 742 -12.36 -33.65 60.66
CA LEU A 742 -12.95 -35.00 60.57
C LEU A 742 -12.20 -35.99 61.50
N CYS A 743 -12.92 -36.68 62.39
CA CYS A 743 -12.30 -37.68 63.28
C CYS A 743 -13.26 -38.80 63.74
N PHE A 744 -12.69 -39.97 64.00
CA PHE A 744 -13.34 -41.11 64.64
C PHE A 744 -13.20 -41.03 66.16
N SER A 745 -14.11 -41.62 66.93
CA SER A 745 -13.78 -41.96 68.32
C SER A 745 -12.70 -43.04 68.35
N ASP A 746 -11.79 -42.97 69.31
CA ASP A 746 -10.74 -43.94 69.56
C ASP A 746 -11.22 -45.39 69.78
N GLU A 747 -12.44 -45.59 70.27
CA GLU A 747 -13.10 -46.91 70.44
C GLU A 747 -13.63 -47.51 69.12
N VAL A 748 -13.62 -46.77 68.00
CA VAL A 748 -14.07 -47.27 66.69
C VAL A 748 -13.11 -48.35 66.19
N MET A 749 -13.65 -49.42 65.61
CA MET A 749 -12.87 -50.50 65.02
C MET A 749 -12.68 -50.27 63.53
N ILE A 750 -11.43 -50.16 63.08
CA ILE A 750 -11.03 -49.97 61.68
C ILE A 750 -10.57 -51.30 61.10
N ALA A 751 -10.99 -51.64 59.89
CA ALA A 751 -10.52 -52.83 59.20
C ALA A 751 -9.06 -52.68 58.74
N THR A 752 -8.20 -53.63 59.12
CA THR A 752 -6.77 -53.68 58.75
C THR A 752 -6.42 -55.01 58.07
N ASP A 753 -5.18 -55.14 57.58
CA ASP A 753 -4.62 -56.36 56.99
C ASP A 753 -4.72 -57.61 57.90
N CYS A 754 -4.64 -57.40 59.22
CA CYS A 754 -4.66 -58.42 60.26
C CYS A 754 -6.01 -58.56 61.00
N GLY A 755 -7.06 -57.88 60.52
CA GLY A 755 -8.41 -57.90 61.09
C GLY A 755 -8.87 -56.51 61.56
N GLU A 756 -9.95 -56.45 62.35
CA GLU A 756 -10.37 -55.17 62.94
C GLU A 756 -9.46 -54.76 64.11
N ARG A 757 -8.96 -53.52 64.09
CA ARG A 757 -8.18 -52.91 65.18
C ARG A 757 -8.85 -51.65 65.69
N ARG A 758 -8.71 -51.38 66.99
CA ARG A 758 -9.22 -50.16 67.62
C ARG A 758 -8.47 -48.94 67.07
N CYS A 759 -9.21 -47.88 66.76
CA CYS A 759 -8.70 -46.67 66.11
C CYS A 759 -7.57 -46.00 66.91
N GLY A 760 -7.74 -45.88 68.24
CA GLY A 760 -6.69 -45.37 69.14
C GLY A 760 -5.41 -46.22 69.25
N ASP A 761 -5.44 -47.48 68.78
CA ASP A 761 -4.30 -48.41 68.79
C ASP A 761 -3.56 -48.46 67.43
N LEU A 762 -4.01 -47.70 66.43
CA LEU A 762 -3.35 -47.58 65.14
C LEU A 762 -2.15 -46.64 65.20
N ARG A 763 -1.13 -46.88 64.39
CA ARG A 763 0.12 -46.11 64.30
C ARG A 763 0.49 -45.87 62.84
N VAL A 764 1.36 -44.88 62.60
CA VAL A 764 1.94 -44.66 61.26
C VAL A 764 2.60 -45.95 60.77
N GLY A 765 2.30 -46.33 59.52
CA GLY A 765 2.73 -47.57 58.87
C GLY A 765 1.74 -48.75 58.98
N ASP A 766 0.71 -48.68 59.82
CA ASP A 766 -0.33 -49.73 59.87
C ASP A 766 -1.15 -49.77 58.57
N LEU A 767 -1.40 -50.96 58.04
CA LEU A 767 -2.15 -51.16 56.78
C LEU A 767 -3.66 -51.22 57.02
N VAL A 768 -4.37 -50.15 56.70
CA VAL A 768 -5.84 -50.08 56.74
C VAL A 768 -6.43 -50.56 55.42
N ARG A 769 -7.54 -51.30 55.52
CA ARG A 769 -8.32 -51.72 54.36
C ARG A 769 -9.26 -50.58 53.94
N THR A 770 -9.00 -50.06 52.76
CA THR A 770 -9.83 -49.06 52.10
C THR A 770 -10.71 -49.72 51.05
N LYS A 771 -11.73 -48.99 50.60
CA LYS A 771 -12.75 -49.46 49.66
C LYS A 771 -12.24 -49.57 48.23
N ASP A 772 -11.50 -48.56 47.77
CA ASP A 772 -11.13 -48.38 46.37
C ASP A 772 -9.65 -48.72 46.09
N ALA A 773 -8.74 -48.43 47.02
CA ALA A 773 -7.29 -48.60 46.84
C ALA A 773 -6.69 -49.82 47.58
N GLY A 774 -7.51 -50.70 48.16
CA GLY A 774 -7.04 -51.93 48.81
C GLY A 774 -6.46 -51.72 50.20
N LEU A 775 -5.25 -52.24 50.48
CA LEU A 775 -4.56 -52.02 51.75
C LEU A 775 -3.63 -50.81 51.62
N GLN A 776 -3.88 -49.77 52.41
CA GLN A 776 -3.14 -48.50 52.39
C GLN A 776 -2.45 -48.25 53.73
N PRO A 777 -1.18 -47.83 53.76
CA PRO A 777 -0.47 -47.51 54.99
C PRO A 777 -0.97 -46.17 55.56
N ILE A 778 -1.30 -46.14 56.85
CA ILE A 778 -1.50 -44.89 57.58
C ILE A 778 -0.21 -44.08 57.52
N ARG A 779 -0.28 -42.85 57.05
CA ARG A 779 0.87 -41.95 56.87
C ARG A 779 1.05 -40.98 58.02
N TRP A 780 -0.06 -40.50 58.55
CA TRP A 780 -0.10 -39.70 59.75
C TRP A 780 -1.32 -40.11 60.58
N ILE A 781 -1.16 -40.16 61.89
CA ILE A 781 -2.26 -40.41 62.83
C ILE A 781 -2.02 -39.64 64.12
N ASN A 782 -3.05 -38.94 64.58
CA ASN A 782 -3.01 -38.19 65.83
C ASN A 782 -4.33 -38.31 66.58
N ALA A 783 -4.32 -38.07 67.89
CA ALA A 783 -5.46 -38.21 68.77
C ALA A 783 -5.62 -36.99 69.69
N ARG A 784 -6.80 -36.35 69.66
CA ARG A 784 -7.17 -35.22 70.54
C ARG A 784 -8.21 -35.69 71.56
N HIS A 785 -7.90 -35.55 72.85
CA HIS A 785 -8.85 -35.83 73.93
C HIS A 785 -9.69 -34.57 74.23
N LEU A 786 -11.02 -34.70 74.18
CA LEU A 786 -11.96 -33.70 74.69
C LEU A 786 -12.56 -34.18 76.02
N SER A 787 -12.38 -33.37 77.05
CA SER A 787 -12.91 -33.56 78.40
C SER A 787 -14.38 -33.15 78.53
N ALA A 788 -14.95 -33.38 79.71
CA ALA A 788 -16.30 -32.94 80.04
C ALA A 788 -16.46 -31.41 79.98
N ALA A 789 -15.40 -30.65 80.27
CA ALA A 789 -15.43 -29.19 80.18
C ALA A 789 -15.44 -28.74 78.72
N ASP A 790 -14.57 -29.33 77.89
CA ASP A 790 -14.44 -29.00 76.47
C ASP A 790 -15.74 -29.27 75.70
N LEU A 791 -16.41 -30.39 75.97
CA LEU A 791 -17.72 -30.70 75.37
C LEU A 791 -18.85 -29.78 75.87
N GLN A 792 -18.73 -29.21 77.07
CA GLN A 792 -19.68 -28.23 77.60
C GLN A 792 -19.47 -26.83 77.00
N GLN A 793 -18.20 -26.46 76.76
CA GLN A 793 -17.79 -25.19 76.16
C GLN A 793 -18.03 -25.18 74.65
N PHE A 794 -17.89 -26.34 73.98
CA PHE A 794 -18.10 -26.49 72.54
C PHE A 794 -19.20 -27.53 72.25
N PRO A 795 -20.50 -27.19 72.41
CA PRO A 795 -21.60 -28.13 72.16
C PRO A 795 -21.60 -28.72 70.73
N ASN A 796 -21.08 -27.95 69.77
CA ASN A 796 -20.90 -28.34 68.36
C ASN A 796 -19.79 -29.40 68.13
N MET A 797 -19.08 -29.81 69.18
CA MET A 797 -18.09 -30.90 69.19
C MET A 797 -18.61 -32.22 69.77
N HIS A 798 -19.84 -32.26 70.32
CA HIS A 798 -20.43 -33.51 70.82
C HIS A 798 -20.49 -34.56 69.70
N PRO A 799 -19.97 -35.78 69.92
CA PRO A 799 -19.90 -36.80 68.89
C PRO A 799 -21.29 -37.25 68.42
N ILE A 800 -21.37 -37.59 67.13
CA ILE A 800 -22.55 -38.23 66.55
C ILE A 800 -22.39 -39.74 66.71
N ARG A 801 -23.38 -40.37 67.34
CA ARG A 801 -23.50 -41.83 67.41
C ARG A 801 -24.50 -42.31 66.37
N ILE A 802 -24.05 -43.21 65.51
CA ILE A 802 -24.83 -43.94 64.52
C ILE A 802 -25.02 -45.34 65.08
N ARG A 803 -26.25 -45.67 65.46
CA ARG A 803 -26.59 -46.95 66.07
C ARG A 803 -26.39 -48.10 65.10
N GLN A 804 -26.11 -49.29 65.63
CA GLN A 804 -26.01 -50.53 64.87
C GLN A 804 -27.16 -50.68 63.84
N GLY A 805 -26.82 -50.83 62.57
CA GLY A 805 -27.77 -50.99 61.46
C GLY A 805 -28.45 -49.72 60.92
N ALA A 806 -28.21 -48.54 61.49
CA ALA A 806 -28.93 -47.30 61.13
C ALA A 806 -28.65 -46.78 59.70
N LEU A 807 -27.53 -47.14 59.08
CA LEU A 807 -27.23 -46.75 57.69
C LEU A 807 -27.93 -47.66 56.66
N GLY A 808 -28.32 -48.86 57.05
CA GLY A 808 -28.88 -49.89 56.15
C GLY A 808 -27.98 -51.11 55.99
N GLN A 809 -28.54 -52.19 55.44
CA GLN A 809 -27.85 -53.47 55.21
C GLN A 809 -27.20 -54.11 56.46
N GLY A 810 -27.57 -53.67 57.66
CA GLY A 810 -26.95 -54.10 58.92
C GLY A 810 -25.69 -53.31 59.32
N LEU A 811 -25.44 -52.16 58.67
CA LEU A 811 -24.30 -51.27 58.94
C LEU A 811 -24.73 -49.99 59.70
N PRO A 812 -23.87 -49.42 60.57
CA PRO A 812 -22.62 -50.02 61.06
C PRO A 812 -22.92 -51.30 61.87
N ASP A 813 -21.95 -52.20 61.95
CA ASP A 813 -22.12 -53.52 62.57
C ASP A 813 -22.19 -53.47 64.11
N ARG A 814 -21.83 -52.33 64.68
CA ARG A 814 -21.96 -51.89 66.08
C ARG A 814 -22.03 -50.36 66.09
N ASP A 815 -22.41 -49.74 67.21
CA ASP A 815 -22.54 -48.27 67.30
C ASP A 815 -21.25 -47.55 66.86
N LEU A 816 -21.33 -46.72 65.83
CA LEU A 816 -20.22 -45.93 65.28
C LEU A 816 -20.28 -44.52 65.87
N VAL A 817 -19.18 -44.05 66.46
CA VAL A 817 -19.08 -42.74 67.11
C VAL A 817 -18.03 -41.90 66.39
N VAL A 818 -18.45 -40.76 65.85
CA VAL A 818 -17.62 -39.90 64.97
C VAL A 818 -17.86 -38.42 65.27
N SER A 819 -16.95 -37.55 64.82
CA SER A 819 -17.14 -36.09 64.96
C SER A 819 -18.31 -35.59 64.10
N PRO A 820 -18.95 -34.46 64.44
CA PRO A 820 -20.12 -33.96 63.69
C PRO A 820 -19.89 -33.71 62.20
N GLN A 821 -18.68 -33.34 61.81
CA GLN A 821 -18.33 -33.10 60.39
C GLN A 821 -17.98 -34.40 59.65
N HIS A 822 -17.63 -35.47 60.37
CA HIS A 822 -17.16 -36.73 59.81
C HIS A 822 -18.15 -37.28 58.77
N ARG A 823 -17.70 -37.54 57.55
CA ARG A 823 -18.61 -37.92 56.46
C ARG A 823 -18.66 -39.44 56.26
N LEU A 824 -19.84 -39.87 55.83
CA LEU A 824 -20.16 -41.27 55.58
C LEU A 824 -20.63 -41.41 54.15
N VAL A 825 -20.36 -42.57 53.57
CA VAL A 825 -20.86 -42.87 52.23
C VAL A 825 -22.37 -43.09 52.30
N VAL A 826 -23.10 -42.35 51.47
CA VAL A 826 -24.53 -42.55 51.21
C VAL A 826 -24.69 -43.02 49.76
N ARG A 827 -25.39 -44.13 49.57
CA ARG A 827 -25.60 -44.81 48.27
C ARG A 827 -27.07 -45.17 48.14
N SER A 828 -27.78 -44.56 47.20
CA SER A 828 -29.16 -44.91 46.89
C SER A 828 -29.63 -44.35 45.55
N ARG A 829 -30.78 -44.81 45.06
CA ARG A 829 -31.48 -44.20 43.92
C ARG A 829 -31.92 -42.74 44.16
N ILE A 830 -31.94 -42.27 45.42
CA ILE A 830 -32.18 -40.86 45.74
C ILE A 830 -30.89 -40.06 45.48
N VAL A 831 -29.72 -40.59 45.87
CA VAL A 831 -28.41 -40.00 45.59
C VAL A 831 -28.20 -39.81 44.08
N THR A 832 -28.36 -40.87 43.28
CA THR A 832 -28.17 -40.80 41.82
C THR A 832 -29.10 -39.80 41.13
N ARG A 833 -30.30 -39.58 41.67
CA ARG A 833 -31.25 -38.58 41.15
C ARG A 833 -30.99 -37.15 41.64
N MET A 834 -30.22 -36.98 42.72
CA MET A 834 -29.92 -35.67 43.30
C MET A 834 -28.58 -35.11 42.86
N PHE A 835 -27.60 -35.98 42.58
CA PHE A 835 -26.20 -35.59 42.38
C PHE A 835 -25.54 -36.25 41.16
N GLY A 836 -26.27 -37.02 40.35
CA GLY A 836 -25.72 -37.80 39.22
C GLY A 836 -24.81 -38.98 39.61
N ALA A 837 -24.25 -38.98 40.81
CA ALA A 837 -23.28 -39.97 41.29
C ALA A 837 -23.90 -41.27 41.82
N GLY A 838 -23.10 -42.35 41.81
CA GLY A 838 -23.47 -43.64 42.40
C GLY A 838 -23.49 -43.61 43.93
N ASP A 839 -22.52 -42.95 44.54
CA ASP A 839 -22.39 -42.73 45.98
C ASP A 839 -21.70 -41.39 46.29
N VAL A 840 -22.02 -40.80 47.44
CA VAL A 840 -21.59 -39.45 47.86
C VAL A 840 -21.24 -39.41 49.35
N LEU A 841 -20.45 -38.41 49.77
CA LEU A 841 -20.04 -38.22 51.15
C LEU A 841 -20.88 -37.15 51.87
N VAL A 842 -21.50 -37.55 52.99
CA VAL A 842 -22.40 -36.69 53.78
C VAL A 842 -21.96 -36.64 55.23
N ALA A 843 -21.74 -35.44 55.77
CA ALA A 843 -21.36 -35.24 57.16
C ALA A 843 -22.43 -35.76 58.15
N ALA A 844 -21.99 -36.43 59.22
CA ALA A 844 -22.86 -37.09 60.19
C ALA A 844 -23.89 -36.13 60.83
N LYS A 845 -23.53 -34.87 61.09
CA LYS A 845 -24.45 -33.81 61.56
C LYS A 845 -25.65 -33.56 60.65
N HIS A 846 -25.56 -33.85 59.35
CA HIS A 846 -26.64 -33.69 58.39
C HIS A 846 -27.57 -34.90 58.30
N LEU A 847 -27.17 -36.04 58.88
CA LEU A 847 -27.93 -37.30 58.90
C LEU A 847 -28.79 -37.48 60.16
N LEU A 848 -28.76 -36.52 61.11
CA LEU A 848 -29.53 -36.51 62.37
C LEU A 848 -31.07 -36.63 62.24
N GLN A 849 -31.62 -36.58 61.02
CA GLN A 849 -33.04 -36.83 60.77
C GLN A 849 -33.39 -38.30 60.54
N MET A 850 -32.37 -39.18 60.41
CA MET A 850 -32.55 -40.61 60.22
C MET A 850 -32.71 -41.32 61.57
N ASP A 851 -33.65 -42.26 61.65
CA ASP A 851 -33.84 -43.07 62.86
C ASP A 851 -32.56 -43.84 63.23
N GLY A 852 -32.04 -43.61 64.44
CA GLY A 852 -30.82 -44.25 64.94
C GLY A 852 -29.53 -43.45 64.74
N ILE A 853 -29.58 -42.18 64.29
CA ILE A 853 -28.44 -41.27 64.28
C ILE A 853 -28.70 -40.12 65.27
N GLU A 854 -27.89 -40.04 66.32
CA GLU A 854 -28.11 -39.13 67.47
C GLU A 854 -26.84 -38.37 67.87
N ILE A 855 -27.00 -37.20 68.50
CA ILE A 855 -25.91 -36.55 69.24
C ILE A 855 -25.72 -37.30 70.56
N ALA A 856 -24.52 -37.83 70.81
CA ALA A 856 -24.23 -38.68 71.97
C ALA A 856 -23.98 -37.86 73.25
N GLN A 857 -25.03 -37.22 73.75
CA GLN A 857 -25.01 -36.39 74.96
C GLN A 857 -24.67 -37.17 76.25
N ASP A 858 -24.72 -38.51 76.22
CA ASP A 858 -24.31 -39.38 77.32
C ASP A 858 -22.79 -39.59 77.42
N LEU A 859 -22.02 -39.24 76.38
CA LEU A 859 -20.56 -39.28 76.40
C LEU A 859 -20.00 -37.99 77.02
N THR A 860 -19.49 -38.11 78.26
CA THR A 860 -18.89 -37.00 79.02
C THR A 860 -17.43 -36.70 78.66
N SER A 861 -16.84 -37.44 77.73
CA SER A 861 -15.49 -37.24 77.20
C SER A 861 -15.33 -38.09 75.94
N VAL A 862 -14.52 -37.66 74.98
CA VAL A 862 -14.22 -38.43 73.76
C VAL A 862 -12.78 -38.20 73.34
N VAL A 863 -12.08 -39.26 72.93
CA VAL A 863 -10.82 -39.13 72.19
C VAL A 863 -11.13 -39.23 70.72
N TYR A 864 -10.81 -38.17 69.98
CA TYR A 864 -10.96 -38.09 68.54
C TYR A 864 -9.64 -38.44 67.85
N VAL A 865 -9.66 -39.44 66.97
CA VAL A 865 -8.51 -39.92 66.21
C VAL A 865 -8.67 -39.53 64.74
N HIS A 866 -7.62 -38.93 64.19
CA HIS A 866 -7.50 -38.51 62.79
C HIS A 866 -6.47 -39.41 62.11
N MET A 867 -6.75 -39.91 60.90
CA MET A 867 -5.83 -40.76 60.13
C MET A 867 -5.76 -40.30 58.67
N LEU A 868 -4.54 -40.14 58.14
CA LEU A 868 -4.25 -39.68 56.78
C LEU A 868 -3.53 -40.78 55.99
N PHE A 869 -3.76 -40.82 54.67
CA PHE A 869 -3.17 -41.74 53.71
C PHE A 869 -2.55 -40.95 52.54
N ASP A 870 -1.88 -41.63 51.60
CA ASP A 870 -1.25 -41.01 50.41
C ASP A 870 -2.24 -40.28 49.48
N SER A 871 -3.55 -40.56 49.62
CA SER A 871 -4.65 -39.90 48.92
C SER A 871 -5.93 -40.08 49.73
N HIS A 872 -7.02 -39.39 49.38
CA HIS A 872 -8.30 -39.55 50.10
C HIS A 872 -8.80 -41.00 50.04
N GLN A 873 -9.05 -41.62 51.20
CA GLN A 873 -9.55 -42.99 51.30
C GLN A 873 -10.92 -43.09 51.95
N ILE A 874 -11.73 -44.05 51.47
CA ILE A 874 -12.89 -44.56 52.22
C ILE A 874 -12.45 -45.79 53.01
N VAL A 875 -12.51 -45.72 54.33
CA VAL A 875 -12.16 -46.79 55.27
C VAL A 875 -13.42 -47.51 55.77
N PHE A 876 -13.25 -48.74 56.28
CA PHE A 876 -14.32 -49.47 56.95
C PHE A 876 -14.22 -49.30 58.47
N ALA A 877 -15.15 -48.55 59.04
CA ALA A 877 -15.19 -48.16 60.45
C ALA A 877 -16.47 -48.72 61.11
N ASN A 878 -16.33 -49.64 62.07
CA ASN A 878 -17.44 -50.45 62.61
C ASN A 878 -18.31 -51.03 61.47
N GLY A 879 -17.64 -51.59 60.45
CA GLY A 879 -18.26 -52.12 59.23
C GLY A 879 -18.83 -51.08 58.24
N ALA A 880 -19.04 -49.82 58.63
CA ALA A 880 -19.58 -48.79 57.74
C ALA A 880 -18.49 -48.15 56.85
N GLU A 881 -18.88 -47.73 55.65
CA GLU A 881 -18.02 -46.95 54.72
C GLU A 881 -17.95 -45.48 55.20
N ALA A 882 -16.79 -45.08 55.70
CA ALA A 882 -16.53 -43.75 56.27
C ALA A 882 -15.26 -43.12 55.68
N GLU A 883 -15.14 -41.81 55.72
CA GLU A 883 -14.02 -41.04 55.13
C GLU A 883 -12.78 -41.01 56.05
N SER A 884 -11.57 -41.09 55.47
CA SER A 884 -10.31 -40.78 56.18
C SER A 884 -10.19 -39.29 56.44
N LEU A 885 -9.12 -38.81 57.09
CA LEU A 885 -8.82 -37.38 56.97
C LEU A 885 -8.57 -37.06 55.49
N PHE A 886 -9.18 -35.97 55.02
CA PHE A 886 -9.00 -35.40 53.70
C PHE A 886 -8.35 -34.03 53.86
N THR A 887 -7.16 -33.87 53.29
CA THR A 887 -6.36 -32.64 53.37
C THR A 887 -6.55 -31.79 52.13
N GLY A 888 -7.67 -31.07 52.07
CA GLY A 888 -7.65 -29.72 51.48
C GLY A 888 -7.12 -28.71 52.51
N ASP A 889 -7.02 -27.45 52.13
CA ASP A 889 -6.33 -26.38 52.88
C ASP A 889 -6.85 -26.19 54.30
N GLN A 890 -8.15 -26.44 54.49
CA GLN A 890 -8.84 -26.44 55.80
C GLN A 890 -8.29 -27.46 56.82
N ALA A 891 -7.46 -28.44 56.43
CA ALA A 891 -6.87 -29.39 57.36
C ALA A 891 -5.42 -29.04 57.78
N LEU A 892 -4.65 -28.43 56.88
CA LEU A 892 -3.23 -28.08 57.11
C LEU A 892 -3.07 -26.86 58.02
N SER A 893 -3.98 -25.89 57.92
CA SER A 893 -4.03 -24.67 58.75
C SER A 893 -4.25 -24.94 60.24
N MET A 894 -4.73 -26.14 60.62
CA MET A 894 -5.07 -26.50 62.00
C MET A 894 -4.02 -27.39 62.68
N MET A 895 -2.87 -27.59 62.03
CA MET A 895 -1.75 -28.37 62.55
C MET A 895 -0.66 -27.45 63.12
N GLY A 896 -0.24 -27.72 64.37
CA GLY A 896 0.87 -26.98 64.99
C GLY A 896 2.16 -27.06 64.17
N ALA A 897 3.01 -26.03 64.25
CA ALA A 897 4.07 -25.75 63.28
C ALA A 897 5.11 -26.88 63.07
N GLU A 898 5.35 -27.74 64.05
CA GLU A 898 6.18 -28.96 63.86
C GLU A 898 5.44 -30.04 63.06
N SER A 899 4.16 -30.30 63.37
CA SER A 899 3.35 -31.29 62.65
C SER A 899 3.03 -30.85 61.21
N ARG A 900 2.80 -29.56 60.95
CA ARG A 900 2.66 -29.03 59.59
C ARG A 900 3.95 -29.23 58.78
N ARG A 901 5.12 -28.94 59.37
CA ARG A 901 6.43 -29.24 58.75
C ARG A 901 6.65 -30.73 58.50
N GLU A 902 6.25 -31.61 59.41
CA GLU A 902 6.38 -33.06 59.25
C GLU A 902 5.48 -33.59 58.12
N VAL A 903 4.24 -33.09 58.00
CA VAL A 903 3.33 -33.47 56.92
C VAL A 903 3.82 -32.94 55.56
N LEU A 904 4.20 -31.67 55.44
CA LEU A 904 4.72 -31.12 54.18
C LEU A 904 6.04 -31.79 53.75
N ALA A 905 6.92 -32.15 54.69
CA ALA A 905 8.14 -32.91 54.40
C ALA A 905 7.89 -34.37 53.95
N LEU A 906 6.74 -34.95 54.29
CA LEU A 906 6.31 -36.28 53.85
C LEU A 906 5.46 -36.23 52.57
N PHE A 907 4.78 -35.10 52.32
CA PHE A 907 3.85 -34.87 51.20
C PHE A 907 4.11 -33.52 50.52
N PRO A 908 5.16 -33.39 49.68
CA PRO A 908 5.42 -32.16 48.93
C PRO A 908 4.32 -31.78 47.93
N ALA A 909 3.48 -32.73 47.53
CA ALA A 909 2.33 -32.51 46.64
C ALA A 909 1.07 -31.95 47.38
N LEU A 910 1.24 -31.44 48.60
CA LEU A 910 0.25 -30.61 49.30
C LEU A 910 0.69 -29.13 49.35
N ASP A 911 1.69 -28.79 48.53
CA ASP A 911 2.36 -27.48 48.43
C ASP A 911 2.25 -26.95 46.96
N THR A 912 1.16 -27.33 46.28
CA THR A 912 0.91 -27.07 44.85
C THR A 912 -0.52 -26.57 44.64
N PRO A 913 -0.78 -25.66 43.68
CA PRO A 913 -2.06 -24.95 43.56
C PRO A 913 -3.26 -25.82 43.12
N GLU A 914 -3.07 -27.06 42.63
CA GLU A 914 -4.19 -27.97 42.38
C GLU A 914 -4.60 -28.74 43.67
N PRO A 915 -5.83 -28.57 44.21
CA PRO A 915 -6.25 -29.25 45.42
C PRO A 915 -6.52 -30.75 45.17
N PRO A 916 -6.19 -31.64 46.13
CA PRO A 916 -6.35 -33.08 45.95
C PRO A 916 -7.82 -33.49 45.80
N LEU A 917 -8.16 -34.27 44.77
CA LEU A 917 -9.53 -34.68 44.50
C LEU A 917 -10.13 -35.57 45.62
N PRO A 918 -11.40 -35.36 46.03
CA PRO A 918 -12.04 -36.19 47.03
C PRO A 918 -12.44 -37.55 46.45
N ALA A 919 -12.30 -38.62 47.25
CA ALA A 919 -12.60 -40.00 46.85
C ALA A 919 -14.04 -40.20 46.34
N ARG A 920 -14.99 -39.36 46.76
CA ARG A 920 -16.38 -39.26 46.25
C ARG A 920 -16.87 -37.82 46.35
N PRO A 921 -17.89 -37.40 45.56
CA PRO A 921 -18.45 -36.06 45.64
C PRO A 921 -18.93 -35.70 47.05
N LEU A 922 -18.54 -34.50 47.49
CA LEU A 922 -18.84 -33.94 48.80
C LEU A 922 -20.20 -33.23 48.77
N VAL A 923 -21.12 -33.60 49.67
CA VAL A 923 -22.46 -32.98 49.71
C VAL A 923 -22.52 -31.80 50.69
N GLY A 924 -22.83 -30.60 50.18
CA GLY A 924 -23.00 -29.38 50.97
C GLY A 924 -24.18 -29.43 51.96
N GLY A 925 -24.13 -28.62 53.02
CA GLY A 925 -25.00 -28.79 54.20
C GLY A 925 -26.51 -28.69 53.94
N ARG A 926 -26.95 -27.78 53.05
CA ARG A 926 -28.36 -27.65 52.63
C ARG A 926 -28.85 -28.89 51.86
N GLN A 927 -28.02 -29.40 50.96
CA GLN A 927 -28.30 -30.57 50.14
C GLN A 927 -28.29 -31.86 51.00
N GLY A 928 -27.33 -32.01 51.92
CA GLY A 928 -27.22 -33.16 52.82
C GLY A 928 -28.41 -33.32 53.76
N ARG A 929 -28.88 -32.23 54.37
CA ARG A 929 -30.12 -32.23 55.18
C ARG A 929 -31.35 -32.59 54.34
N THR A 930 -31.40 -32.12 53.08
CA THR A 930 -32.48 -32.43 52.14
C THR A 930 -32.46 -33.90 51.71
N LEU A 931 -31.28 -34.48 51.53
CA LEU A 931 -31.10 -35.91 51.24
C LEU A 931 -31.59 -36.77 52.41
N ALA A 932 -31.16 -36.48 53.64
CA ALA A 932 -31.63 -37.18 54.85
C ALA A 932 -33.16 -37.10 55.00
N ALA A 933 -33.74 -35.90 54.83
CA ALA A 933 -35.19 -35.69 54.85
C ALA A 933 -35.93 -36.52 53.79
N ARG A 934 -35.36 -36.67 52.59
CA ARG A 934 -35.92 -37.50 51.50
C ARG A 934 -35.77 -38.98 51.80
N HIS A 935 -34.67 -39.44 52.38
CA HIS A 935 -34.48 -40.82 52.80
C HIS A 935 -35.49 -41.22 53.89
N GLN A 936 -35.59 -40.43 54.95
CA GLN A 936 -36.53 -40.65 56.05
C GLN A 936 -38.00 -40.62 55.58
N ARG A 937 -38.38 -39.63 54.75
CA ARG A 937 -39.74 -39.52 54.19
C ARG A 937 -40.13 -40.71 53.30
N ASN A 938 -39.20 -41.22 52.51
CA ASN A 938 -39.45 -42.33 51.59
C ASN A 938 -39.17 -43.72 52.21
N GLN A 939 -38.72 -43.78 53.46
CA GLN A 939 -38.35 -45.01 54.17
C GLN A 939 -37.28 -45.83 53.40
N VAL A 940 -36.30 -45.13 52.81
CA VAL A 940 -35.17 -45.72 52.07
C VAL A 940 -33.93 -45.59 52.94
N ALA A 941 -33.23 -46.69 53.20
CA ALA A 941 -31.98 -46.68 53.96
C ALA A 941 -30.87 -45.88 53.24
N LEU A 942 -29.90 -45.33 53.98
CA LEU A 942 -28.79 -44.54 53.42
C LEU A 942 -27.86 -45.39 52.53
N LEU A 943 -27.78 -46.70 52.77
CA LEU A 943 -27.09 -47.69 51.96
C LEU A 943 -28.11 -48.66 51.34
N ALA A 944 -28.58 -48.36 50.14
CA ALA A 944 -29.55 -49.16 49.39
C ALA A 944 -29.13 -49.31 47.91
N ASN A 945 -29.15 -50.54 47.40
CA ASN A 945 -28.83 -50.87 46.00
C ASN A 945 -30.04 -50.63 45.06
#